data_AF-A0A961LTE4-F1
#
_entry.id   AF-A0A961LTE4-F1
#
_cell.length_a   1.000
_cell.length_b   1.000
_cell.length_c   1.000
_cell.angle_alpha   90.00
_cell.angle_beta   90.00
_cell.angle_gamma   90.00
#
_symmetry.space_group_name_H-M   'P 1'
#
loop_
_entity.id
_entity.type
_entity.pdbx_description
1 polymer ?
#
loop_
_entity_poly.entity_id
_entity_poly.type
_entity_poly.pdbx_seq_one_letter_code
_entity_poly.pdbx_strand_id
1 'polypeptide(L)'
;MTALFAARLLGRVEFLAGNQPLADLGLKERALLAYLLYAPGIEHRRETLAGLLWGERESARARDSLKHTIAGIRSTLGAAADDLLNATRTTVSIHAETVDTDVSSFLSLAQQDQGEKIAEALDLYRGDLMQDITLDEPGFDEWLSAERGKIRRAADYVVSRTLAFCAEDDDPATSIAAARKALDIDPQNERACRLLMRALTETGERSLAIATFKRFVADLDEALGIEPEVETVALFEQLTASSGNLSGPGAVEAGGGGKHGLAGKPGVAVLAFKALGVEDYVADGVTEEVVTALSRVRGISLIAHGSSFSYRDSAVPAGDVGQELGVQYMVEGKIMRQGEQVRLFVSLLDAKARQIIWSDTFAGERNDLFSLQERIAAQVAGVLLPKVEVAEISRLGARRRAREDAYDHYLRGLSHLHRWTEEDSLKAIAEFAEATRLEPDFASAHAMAVRCYSLRKASGWVRDRAQETSEAARLSRMAADLAGDDALPLAMAAIGFGFVAGEPEKGVRLVERALQLNPNLAYAWFFSGWINVWLGLHETAIEHFATAMRLSPQDPQFAMMQGGTACGHLLANRPESAMTWAERAVASQPHYWIAWCVLAAARVNLGDLKGAQETFAHVKAIDPDLSAANLLDVFPLRRPEDIRNWTDALRRAGLPG
;
A
#
# COMPACT_ATOMS: atom_id res chain seq x y z
N MET A 1 28.12 28.72 6.97
CA MET A 1 29.13 28.65 5.88
C MET A 1 28.36 28.51 4.59
N THR A 2 28.63 29.33 3.58
CA THR A 2 27.98 29.22 2.27
C THR A 2 28.44 27.91 1.62
N ALA A 3 27.53 27.08 1.14
CA ALA A 3 27.88 25.83 0.48
C ALA A 3 28.78 26.10 -0.74
N LEU A 4 29.79 25.25 -0.94
CA LEU A 4 30.73 25.36 -2.06
C LEU A 4 30.11 24.84 -3.36
N PHE A 5 29.13 23.94 -3.24
CA PHE A 5 28.42 23.31 -4.35
C PHE A 5 26.91 23.38 -4.14
N ALA A 6 26.16 23.51 -5.22
CA ALA A 6 24.72 23.37 -5.21
C ALA A 6 24.26 22.38 -6.29
N ALA A 7 23.26 21.56 -5.97
CA ALA A 7 22.66 20.63 -6.92
C ALA A 7 21.16 20.87 -7.02
N ARG A 8 20.68 20.97 -8.25
CA ARG A 8 19.27 21.04 -8.61
C ARG A 8 18.86 19.70 -9.18
N LEU A 9 18.19 18.87 -8.40
CA LEU A 9 17.78 17.52 -8.75
C LEU A 9 16.27 17.41 -8.97
N LEU A 10 15.47 18.38 -8.49
CA LEU A 10 14.03 18.44 -8.74
C LEU A 10 13.77 19.06 -10.13
N GLY A 11 13.31 18.25 -11.07
CA GLY A 11 13.22 18.59 -12.49
C GLY A 11 14.50 18.26 -13.26
N ARG A 12 14.85 19.12 -14.22
CA ARG A 12 16.09 18.99 -15.00
C ARG A 12 17.32 19.15 -14.10
N VAL A 13 18.26 18.21 -14.21
CA VAL A 13 19.45 18.17 -13.34
C VAL A 13 20.46 19.25 -13.70
N GLU A 14 20.80 20.10 -12.73
CA GLU A 14 21.86 21.10 -12.84
C GLU A 14 22.83 20.99 -11.66
N PHE A 15 24.13 21.05 -11.94
CA PHE A 15 25.18 21.08 -10.93
C PHE A 15 25.91 22.41 -10.97
N LEU A 16 26.09 23.04 -9.82
CA LEU A 16 26.66 24.37 -9.66
C LEU A 16 27.88 24.29 -8.74
N ALA A 17 29.01 24.84 -9.19
CA ALA A 17 30.17 25.10 -8.35
C ALA A 17 30.18 26.60 -8.00
N GLY A 18 29.87 26.93 -6.75
CA GLY A 18 29.43 28.28 -6.39
C GLY A 18 28.18 28.67 -7.19
N ASN A 19 28.28 29.73 -8.00
CA ASN A 19 27.19 30.23 -8.85
C ASN A 19 27.38 29.92 -10.36
N GLN A 20 28.35 29.07 -10.72
CA GLN A 20 28.63 28.73 -12.12
C GLN A 20 28.17 27.30 -12.43
N PRO A 21 27.44 27.06 -13.53
CA PRO A 21 27.13 25.72 -14.01
C PRO A 21 28.41 24.93 -14.29
N LEU A 22 28.43 23.67 -13.86
CA LEU A 22 29.50 22.74 -14.21
C LEU A 22 29.43 22.40 -15.71
N ALA A 23 30.60 22.11 -16.29
CA ALA A 23 30.70 21.69 -17.69
C ALA A 23 29.92 20.38 -17.95
N ASP A 24 29.57 20.14 -19.21
CA ASP A 24 28.69 19.03 -19.59
C ASP A 24 29.35 17.67 -19.28
N LEU A 25 28.82 17.00 -18.25
CA LEU A 25 29.22 15.67 -17.82
C LEU A 25 28.53 14.63 -18.72
N GLY A 26 29.20 13.51 -18.98
CA GLY A 26 28.57 12.38 -19.68
C GLY A 26 27.37 11.82 -18.90
N LEU A 27 26.43 11.14 -19.58
CA LEU A 27 25.19 10.64 -18.96
C LEU A 27 25.43 9.80 -17.69
N LYS A 28 26.38 8.86 -17.72
CA LYS A 28 26.72 8.03 -16.54
C LYS A 28 27.43 8.82 -15.44
N GLU A 29 28.18 9.87 -15.79
CA GLU A 29 28.81 10.78 -14.82
C GLU A 29 27.75 11.64 -14.12
N ARG A 30 26.80 12.18 -14.90
CA ARG A 30 25.63 12.92 -14.38
C ARG A 30 24.79 12.04 -13.46
N ALA A 31 24.48 10.81 -13.87
CA ALA A 31 23.69 9.88 -13.07
C ALA A 31 24.39 9.48 -11.77
N LEU A 32 25.70 9.17 -11.82
CA LEU A 32 26.46 8.86 -10.61
C LEU A 32 26.51 10.06 -9.66
N LEU A 33 26.81 11.25 -10.19
CA LEU A 33 26.92 12.45 -9.38
C LEU A 33 25.56 12.83 -8.77
N ALA A 34 24.47 12.79 -9.55
CA ALA A 34 23.12 13.03 -9.06
C ALA A 34 22.70 12.02 -7.98
N TYR A 35 23.01 10.73 -8.17
CA TYR A 35 22.75 9.68 -7.18
C TYR A 35 23.45 9.97 -5.85
N LEU A 36 24.73 10.32 -5.88
CA LEU A 36 25.48 10.63 -4.67
C LEU A 36 25.03 11.94 -4.00
N LEU A 37 24.55 12.89 -4.80
CA LEU A 37 24.02 14.17 -4.32
C LEU A 37 22.59 14.08 -3.80
N TYR A 38 21.85 13.01 -4.12
CA TYR A 38 20.50 12.81 -3.59
C TYR A 38 20.51 12.66 -2.06
N ALA A 39 21.54 11.98 -1.51
CA ALA A 39 21.70 11.77 -0.08
C ALA A 39 23.18 11.98 0.33
N PRO A 40 23.65 13.23 0.41
CA PRO A 40 25.05 13.52 0.67
C PRO A 40 25.46 13.04 2.08
N GLY A 41 26.73 12.65 2.23
CA GLY A 41 27.27 12.09 3.48
C GLY A 41 27.13 10.58 3.64
N ILE A 42 26.34 9.90 2.79
CA ILE A 42 26.24 8.44 2.81
C ILE A 42 27.42 7.81 2.07
N GLU A 43 28.08 6.82 2.70
CA GLU A 43 29.12 6.03 2.04
C GLU A 43 28.56 4.86 1.25
N HIS A 44 28.82 4.84 -0.05
CA HIS A 44 28.40 3.77 -0.95
C HIS A 44 29.57 2.87 -1.32
N ARG A 45 29.36 1.55 -1.28
CA ARG A 45 30.36 0.59 -1.78
C ARG A 45 30.50 0.72 -3.29
N ARG A 46 31.74 0.68 -3.78
CA ARG A 46 32.03 0.73 -5.23
C ARG A 46 31.35 -0.40 -6.00
N GLU A 47 31.21 -1.58 -5.39
CA GLU A 47 30.52 -2.72 -6.01
C GLU A 47 29.03 -2.43 -6.22
N THR A 48 28.37 -1.82 -5.23
CA THR A 48 26.96 -1.41 -5.32
C THR A 48 26.76 -0.36 -6.40
N LEU A 49 27.61 0.68 -6.44
CA LEU A 49 27.53 1.72 -7.47
C LEU A 49 27.79 1.17 -8.88
N ALA A 50 28.70 0.20 -9.01
CA ALA A 50 28.99 -0.45 -10.27
C ALA A 50 27.81 -1.31 -10.76
N GLY A 51 27.18 -2.08 -9.86
CA GLY A 51 25.99 -2.86 -10.19
C GLY A 51 24.78 -1.99 -10.52
N LEU A 52 24.61 -0.87 -9.82
CA LEU A 52 23.52 0.08 -10.05
C LEU A 52 23.59 0.71 -11.46
N LEU A 53 24.79 1.14 -11.87
CA LEU A 53 24.96 1.94 -13.09
C LEU A 53 25.36 1.13 -14.34
N TRP A 54 25.76 -0.14 -14.22
CA TRP A 54 26.16 -0.98 -15.38
C TRP A 54 25.64 -2.42 -15.32
N GLY A 55 24.75 -2.74 -14.37
CA GLY A 55 24.16 -4.06 -14.19
C GLY A 55 25.13 -5.16 -13.70
N GLU A 56 24.59 -6.33 -13.36
CA GLU A 56 25.37 -7.43 -12.77
C GLU A 56 26.16 -8.28 -13.78
N ARG A 57 25.93 -8.12 -15.08
CA ARG A 57 26.36 -9.12 -16.09
C ARG A 57 27.88 -9.16 -16.35
N GLU A 58 28.65 -8.14 -15.95
CA GLU A 58 30.12 -8.12 -16.12
C GLU A 58 30.84 -7.31 -15.02
N SER A 59 30.82 -7.80 -13.78
CA SER A 59 31.31 -7.10 -12.57
C SER A 59 32.73 -6.53 -12.65
N ALA A 60 33.65 -7.13 -13.42
CA ALA A 60 35.01 -6.61 -13.61
C ALA A 60 35.04 -5.35 -14.49
N ARG A 61 34.33 -5.34 -15.64
CA ARG A 61 34.26 -4.17 -16.53
C ARG A 61 33.46 -3.02 -15.91
N ALA A 62 32.45 -3.33 -15.09
CA ALA A 62 31.65 -2.34 -14.38
C ALA A 62 32.51 -1.54 -13.36
N ARG A 63 33.42 -2.21 -12.63
CA ARG A 63 34.33 -1.53 -11.69
C ARG A 63 35.33 -0.61 -12.39
N ASP A 64 35.86 -1.06 -13.52
CA ASP A 64 36.74 -0.22 -14.34
C ASP A 64 35.97 0.97 -14.91
N SER A 65 34.73 0.77 -15.37
CA SER A 65 33.86 1.85 -15.83
C SER A 65 33.58 2.86 -14.72
N LEU A 66 33.21 2.40 -13.52
CA LEU A 66 33.04 3.27 -12.34
C LEU A 66 34.32 4.07 -12.02
N LYS A 67 35.50 3.45 -12.12
CA LYS A 67 36.77 4.14 -11.93
C LYS A 67 36.97 5.26 -12.96
N HIS A 68 36.69 5.01 -14.24
CA HIS A 68 36.78 6.02 -15.28
C HIS A 68 35.74 7.14 -15.10
N THR A 69 34.50 6.81 -14.73
CA THR A 69 33.45 7.79 -14.45
C THR A 69 33.81 8.69 -13.28
N ILE A 70 34.35 8.14 -12.19
CA ILE A 70 34.83 8.96 -11.05
C ILE A 70 36.00 9.85 -11.47
N ALA A 71 36.92 9.34 -12.31
CA ALA A 71 38.02 10.15 -12.84
C ALA A 71 37.52 11.28 -13.75
N GLY A 72 36.50 11.03 -14.57
CA GLY A 72 35.83 12.03 -15.40
C GLY A 72 35.17 13.13 -14.57
N ILE A 73 34.38 12.75 -13.55
CA ILE A 73 33.80 13.70 -12.59
C ILE A 73 34.89 14.54 -11.92
N ARG A 74 35.97 13.92 -11.43
CA ARG A 74 37.11 14.63 -10.82
C ARG A 74 37.79 15.58 -11.80
N SER A 75 37.98 15.17 -13.05
CA SER A 75 38.57 16.02 -14.08
C SER A 75 37.72 17.26 -14.36
N THR A 76 36.40 17.10 -14.40
CA THR A 76 35.45 18.21 -14.65
C THR A 76 35.36 19.17 -13.45
N LEU A 77 35.43 18.65 -12.23
CA LEU A 77 35.40 19.45 -11.00
C LEU A 77 36.74 20.14 -10.68
N GLY A 78 37.85 19.67 -11.26
CA GLY A 78 39.18 20.25 -11.07
C GLY A 78 39.61 20.26 -9.59
N ALA A 79 40.13 21.40 -9.11
CA ALA A 79 40.58 21.55 -7.73
C ALA A 79 39.47 21.39 -6.69
N ALA A 80 38.21 21.61 -7.08
CA ALA A 80 37.06 21.53 -6.20
C ALA A 80 36.57 20.08 -6.00
N ALA A 81 37.12 19.12 -6.75
CA ALA A 81 36.75 17.71 -6.66
C ALA A 81 37.05 17.09 -5.30
N ASP A 82 38.17 17.48 -4.67
CA ASP A 82 38.60 16.92 -3.38
C ASP A 82 37.80 17.51 -2.20
N ASP A 83 37.18 18.68 -2.37
CA ASP A 83 36.27 19.29 -1.38
C ASP A 83 34.85 18.68 -1.45
N LEU A 84 34.47 18.08 -2.59
CA LEU A 84 33.15 17.50 -2.81
C LEU A 84 33.11 15.98 -2.67
N LEU A 85 34.06 15.26 -3.29
CA LEU A 85 33.98 13.82 -3.52
C LEU A 85 35.04 13.04 -2.73
N ASN A 86 34.59 12.30 -1.73
CA ASN A 86 35.43 11.32 -1.04
C ASN A 86 35.40 9.97 -1.77
N ALA A 87 36.48 9.62 -2.47
CA ALA A 87 36.59 8.35 -3.19
C ALA A 87 37.77 7.53 -2.65
N THR A 88 37.47 6.50 -1.87
CA THR A 88 38.45 5.55 -1.35
C THR A 88 38.60 4.33 -2.28
N ARG A 89 39.45 3.36 -1.88
CA ARG A 89 39.57 2.08 -2.60
C ARG A 89 38.29 1.25 -2.55
N THR A 90 37.43 1.45 -1.56
CA THR A 90 36.26 0.60 -1.28
C THR A 90 34.93 1.35 -1.37
N THR A 91 34.94 2.66 -1.09
CA THR A 91 33.73 3.48 -0.95
C THR A 91 33.82 4.79 -1.74
N VAL A 92 32.66 5.37 -2.02
CA VAL A 92 32.50 6.70 -2.62
C VAL A 92 31.37 7.43 -1.90
N SER A 93 31.57 8.71 -1.56
CA SER A 93 30.57 9.57 -0.93
C SER A 93 30.78 11.04 -1.28
N ILE A 94 29.79 11.87 -0.94
CA ILE A 94 29.85 13.34 -1.03
C ILE A 94 30.01 13.93 0.37
N HIS A 95 30.86 14.95 0.51
CA HIS A 95 30.99 15.72 1.74
C HIS A 95 29.74 16.58 1.99
N ALA A 96 28.89 16.17 2.93
CA ALA A 96 27.60 16.83 3.19
C ALA A 96 27.72 18.32 3.57
N GLU A 97 28.81 18.71 4.23
CA GLU A 97 29.03 20.09 4.68
C GLU A 97 29.38 21.06 3.54
N THR A 98 29.75 20.54 2.36
CA THR A 98 30.20 21.36 1.22
C THR A 98 29.13 21.53 0.15
N VAL A 99 27.95 20.93 0.33
CA VAL A 99 26.90 20.88 -0.69
C VAL A 99 25.52 21.28 -0.17
N ASP A 100 24.80 22.04 -0.98
CA ASP A 100 23.37 22.29 -0.84
C ASP A 100 22.60 21.60 -1.97
N THR A 101 21.43 21.05 -1.67
CA THR A 101 20.61 20.37 -2.67
C THR A 101 19.17 20.83 -2.54
N ASP A 102 18.52 21.08 -3.67
CA ASP A 102 17.11 21.45 -3.68
C ASP A 102 16.21 20.35 -3.10
N VAL A 103 16.60 19.07 -3.18
CA VAL A 103 15.91 17.95 -2.53
C VAL A 103 15.97 18.07 -1.00
N SER A 104 17.16 18.26 -0.41
CA SER A 104 17.31 18.41 1.04
C SER A 104 16.57 19.65 1.54
N SER A 105 16.71 20.76 0.82
CA SER A 105 16.02 22.02 1.12
C SER A 105 14.50 21.88 1.00
N PHE A 106 14.01 21.22 -0.05
CA PHE A 106 12.59 20.93 -0.26
C PHE A 106 12.01 20.08 0.88
N LEU A 107 12.65 18.97 1.22
CA LEU A 107 12.18 18.08 2.29
C LEU A 107 12.23 18.76 3.66
N SER A 108 13.24 19.60 3.90
CA SER A 108 13.36 20.38 5.14
C SER A 108 12.27 21.45 5.25
N LEU A 109 12.01 22.19 4.18
CA LEU A 109 10.97 23.23 4.14
C LEU A 109 9.56 22.64 4.19
N ALA A 110 9.34 21.49 3.55
CA ALA A 110 8.06 20.77 3.58
C ALA A 110 7.65 20.32 5.00
N GLN A 111 8.61 20.18 5.92
CA GLN A 111 8.34 19.84 7.33
C GLN A 111 8.04 21.06 8.21
N GLN A 112 8.18 22.28 7.70
CA GLN A 112 7.92 23.50 8.46
C GLN A 112 6.46 23.92 8.37
N ASP A 113 5.94 24.51 9.44
CA ASP A 113 4.51 24.84 9.57
C ASP A 113 4.20 26.32 9.30
N GLN A 114 5.03 26.98 8.48
CA GLN A 114 4.87 28.39 8.13
C GLN A 114 4.54 28.50 6.64
N GLY A 115 3.45 29.20 6.30
CA GLY A 115 2.97 29.33 4.91
C GLY A 115 4.05 29.81 3.94
N GLU A 116 4.86 30.81 4.33
CA GLU A 116 5.99 31.30 3.54
C GLU A 116 7.04 30.21 3.23
N LYS A 117 7.30 29.33 4.21
CA LYS A 117 8.30 28.25 4.07
C LYS A 117 7.80 27.12 3.19
N ILE A 118 6.51 26.81 3.25
CA ILE A 118 5.89 25.82 2.37
C ILE A 118 5.80 26.36 0.94
N ALA A 119 5.49 27.64 0.75
CA ALA A 119 5.55 28.27 -0.57
C ALA A 119 6.97 28.23 -1.15
N GLU A 120 8.00 28.49 -0.34
CA GLU A 120 9.41 28.33 -0.73
C GLU A 120 9.73 26.88 -1.13
N ALA A 121 9.17 25.88 -0.44
CA ALA A 121 9.29 24.47 -0.84
C ALA A 121 8.65 24.21 -2.22
N LEU A 122 7.46 24.76 -2.47
CA LEU A 122 6.76 24.60 -3.74
C LEU A 122 7.57 25.17 -4.92
N ASP A 123 8.29 26.27 -4.70
CA ASP A 123 9.16 26.88 -5.71
C ASP A 123 10.38 26.01 -6.06
N LEU A 124 10.91 25.24 -5.09
CA LEU A 124 12.01 24.31 -5.33
C LEU A 124 11.58 23.12 -6.21
N TYR A 125 10.30 22.74 -6.16
CA TYR A 125 9.78 21.65 -6.99
C TYR A 125 9.50 22.12 -8.43
N ARG A 126 10.39 21.75 -9.35
CA ARG A 126 10.33 22.12 -10.78
C ARG A 126 9.94 20.98 -11.72
N GLY A 127 9.75 19.78 -11.17
CA GLY A 127 9.46 18.56 -11.91
C GLY A 127 9.99 17.33 -11.17
N ASP A 128 9.83 16.17 -11.78
CA ASP A 128 10.26 14.90 -11.19
C ASP A 128 11.75 14.89 -10.84
N LEU A 129 12.10 14.14 -9.80
CA LEU A 129 13.49 13.89 -9.43
C LEU A 129 14.28 13.37 -10.64
N MET A 130 15.36 14.07 -10.98
CA MET A 130 16.26 13.75 -12.09
C MET A 130 15.53 13.53 -13.42
N GLN A 131 14.64 14.45 -13.79
CA GLN A 131 13.71 14.30 -14.91
C GLN A 131 14.40 13.98 -16.25
N ASP A 132 15.60 14.52 -16.48
CA ASP A 132 16.36 14.35 -17.72
C ASP A 132 17.44 13.27 -17.65
N ILE A 133 17.47 12.47 -16.59
CA ILE A 133 18.33 11.30 -16.47
C ILE A 133 17.50 10.04 -16.69
N THR A 134 17.88 9.25 -17.67
CA THR A 134 17.31 7.92 -17.95
C THR A 134 18.45 7.00 -18.33
N LEU A 135 18.61 5.90 -17.61
CA LEU A 135 19.61 4.88 -17.89
C LEU A 135 18.87 3.61 -18.30
N ASP A 136 19.34 2.91 -19.33
CA ASP A 136 18.82 1.57 -19.65
C ASP A 136 19.43 0.52 -18.71
N GLU A 137 19.22 0.71 -17.39
CA GLU A 137 19.79 -0.13 -16.33
C GLU A 137 18.72 -0.42 -15.27
N PRO A 138 18.24 -1.67 -15.15
CA PRO A 138 17.11 -2.00 -14.28
C PRO A 138 17.25 -1.55 -12.83
N GLY A 139 18.44 -1.72 -12.24
CA GLY A 139 18.67 -1.35 -10.83
C GLY A 139 18.61 0.16 -10.59
N PHE A 140 19.08 0.98 -11.53
CA PHE A 140 18.98 2.43 -11.42
C PHE A 140 17.55 2.92 -11.64
N ASP A 141 16.84 2.34 -12.62
CA ASP A 141 15.46 2.70 -12.92
C ASP A 141 14.50 2.33 -11.78
N GLU A 142 14.69 1.17 -11.15
CA GLU A 142 13.91 0.75 -9.98
C GLU A 142 14.12 1.71 -8.81
N TRP A 143 15.37 2.03 -8.50
CA TRP A 143 15.72 3.01 -7.47
C TRP A 143 15.13 4.39 -7.76
N LEU A 144 15.34 4.91 -8.98
CA LEU A 144 14.89 6.25 -9.36
C LEU A 144 13.36 6.34 -9.35
N SER A 145 12.66 5.28 -9.77
CA SER A 145 11.20 5.22 -9.72
C SER A 145 10.67 5.25 -8.28
N ALA A 146 11.31 4.51 -7.36
CA ALA A 146 10.95 4.50 -5.96
C ALA A 146 11.14 5.88 -5.30
N GLU A 147 12.28 6.54 -5.55
CA GLU A 147 12.55 7.87 -4.99
C GLU A 147 11.68 8.97 -5.63
N ARG A 148 11.43 8.92 -6.94
CA ARG A 148 10.45 9.80 -7.61
C ARG A 148 9.07 9.70 -6.95
N GLY A 149 8.62 8.48 -6.64
CA GLY A 149 7.35 8.27 -5.95
C GLY A 149 7.29 8.95 -4.58
N LYS A 150 8.37 8.90 -3.80
CA LYS A 150 8.45 9.56 -2.48
C LYS A 150 8.41 11.09 -2.61
N ILE A 151 9.20 11.63 -3.54
CA ILE A 151 9.27 13.09 -3.75
C ILE A 151 7.95 13.63 -4.30
N ARG A 152 7.28 12.93 -5.22
CA ARG A 152 5.95 13.34 -5.73
C ARG A 152 4.93 13.45 -4.59
N ARG A 153 4.86 12.45 -3.70
CA ARG A 153 3.96 12.53 -2.54
C ARG A 153 4.26 13.72 -1.63
N ALA A 154 5.54 14.03 -1.41
CA ALA A 154 5.91 15.23 -0.67
C ALA A 154 5.52 16.53 -1.41
N ALA A 155 5.59 16.54 -2.75
CA ALA A 155 5.15 17.67 -3.57
C ALA A 155 3.63 17.85 -3.50
N ASP A 156 2.86 16.77 -3.59
CA ASP A 156 1.39 16.79 -3.46
C ASP A 156 0.97 17.34 -2.09
N TYR A 157 1.69 16.94 -1.03
CA TYR A 157 1.51 17.49 0.31
C TYR A 157 1.80 19.00 0.36
N VAL A 158 2.95 19.44 -0.17
CA VAL A 158 3.33 20.86 -0.22
C VAL A 158 2.32 21.67 -1.01
N VAL A 159 1.86 21.19 -2.17
CA VAL A 159 0.79 21.81 -2.97
C VAL A 159 -0.46 21.97 -2.13
N SER A 160 -0.93 20.89 -1.50
CA SER A 160 -2.15 20.90 -0.69
C SER A 160 -2.07 21.88 0.47
N ARG A 161 -0.91 21.96 1.14
CA ARG A 161 -0.65 22.91 2.23
C ARG A 161 -0.60 24.36 1.74
N THR A 162 0.10 24.64 0.65
CA THR A 162 0.17 26.00 0.08
C THR A 162 -1.22 26.48 -0.33
N LEU A 163 -2.03 25.63 -0.99
CA LEU A 163 -3.40 25.96 -1.36
C LEU A 163 -4.31 26.19 -0.14
N ALA A 164 -4.07 25.50 0.97
CA ALA A 164 -4.79 25.72 2.22
C ALA A 164 -4.44 27.08 2.84
N PHE A 165 -3.15 27.41 2.95
CA PHE A 165 -2.70 28.72 3.44
C PHE A 165 -3.24 29.87 2.59
N CYS A 166 -3.17 29.73 1.27
CA CYS A 166 -3.71 30.74 0.35
C CYS A 166 -5.24 30.87 0.41
N ALA A 167 -5.96 29.82 0.82
CA ALA A 167 -7.41 29.90 0.99
C ALA A 167 -7.82 30.60 2.30
N GLU A 168 -6.91 30.66 3.29
CA GLU A 168 -7.11 31.37 4.55
C GLU A 168 -6.60 32.82 4.50
N ASP A 169 -5.56 33.07 3.71
CA ASP A 169 -4.99 34.39 3.49
C ASP A 169 -5.75 35.13 2.37
N ASP A 170 -6.24 36.34 2.65
CA ASP A 170 -7.09 37.13 1.74
C ASP A 170 -6.24 37.91 0.72
N ASP A 171 -5.11 37.34 0.26
CA ASP A 171 -4.24 37.91 -0.78
C ASP A 171 -4.42 37.18 -2.13
N PRO A 172 -5.14 37.81 -3.08
CA PRO A 172 -5.37 37.22 -4.40
C PRO A 172 -4.09 36.99 -5.21
N ALA A 173 -3.04 37.80 -5.02
CA ALA A 173 -1.81 37.67 -5.80
C ALA A 173 -1.06 36.38 -5.46
N THR A 174 -0.90 36.09 -4.16
CA THR A 174 -0.30 34.85 -3.66
C THR A 174 -1.14 33.63 -4.04
N SER A 175 -2.47 33.72 -3.91
CA SER A 175 -3.40 32.67 -4.33
C SER A 175 -3.29 32.32 -5.82
N ILE A 176 -3.21 33.32 -6.70
CA ILE A 176 -3.03 33.11 -8.15
C ILE A 176 -1.69 32.42 -8.44
N ALA A 177 -0.61 32.87 -7.82
CA ALA A 177 0.73 32.30 -8.05
C ALA A 177 0.80 30.83 -7.60
N ALA A 178 0.33 30.54 -6.38
CA ALA A 178 0.30 29.19 -5.83
C ALA A 178 -0.59 28.24 -6.65
N ALA A 179 -1.79 28.69 -7.01
CA ALA A 179 -2.73 27.85 -7.75
C ALA A 179 -2.25 27.55 -9.18
N ARG A 180 -1.59 28.50 -9.85
CA ARG A 180 -0.95 28.24 -11.16
C ARG A 180 0.17 27.22 -11.03
N LYS A 181 1.03 27.38 -10.05
CA LYS A 181 2.14 26.46 -9.79
C LYS A 181 1.65 25.05 -9.46
N ALA A 182 0.57 24.93 -8.70
CA ALA A 182 -0.08 23.67 -8.41
C ALA A 182 -0.64 23.00 -9.69
N LEU A 183 -1.30 23.77 -10.56
CA LEU A 183 -1.82 23.25 -11.83
C LEU A 183 -0.73 22.90 -12.85
N ASP A 184 0.44 23.54 -12.77
CA ASP A 184 1.59 23.16 -13.60
C ASP A 184 2.18 21.80 -13.15
N ILE A 185 2.04 21.45 -11.86
CA ILE A 185 2.48 20.16 -11.30
C ILE A 185 1.42 19.08 -11.56
N ASP A 186 0.17 19.40 -11.27
CA ASP A 186 -0.99 18.52 -11.43
C ASP A 186 -2.13 19.30 -12.11
N PRO A 187 -2.26 19.17 -13.45
CA PRO A 187 -3.34 19.82 -14.20
C PRO A 187 -4.75 19.41 -13.75
N GLN A 188 -4.90 18.26 -13.09
CA GLN A 188 -6.17 17.71 -12.64
C GLN A 188 -6.55 18.15 -11.22
N ASN A 189 -5.77 19.05 -10.61
CA ASN A 189 -6.02 19.53 -9.25
C ASN A 189 -7.25 20.47 -9.17
N GLU A 190 -8.41 19.88 -8.87
CA GLU A 190 -9.70 20.55 -8.64
C GLU A 190 -9.61 21.76 -7.68
N ARG A 191 -8.89 21.59 -6.56
CA ARG A 191 -8.76 22.62 -5.53
C ARG A 191 -7.97 23.83 -6.03
N ALA A 192 -6.87 23.59 -6.74
CA ALA A 192 -6.08 24.63 -7.37
C ALA A 192 -6.91 25.36 -8.45
N CYS A 193 -7.67 24.63 -9.26
CA CYS A 193 -8.58 25.23 -10.25
C CYS A 193 -9.59 26.17 -9.58
N ARG A 194 -10.28 25.72 -8.53
CA ARG A 194 -11.24 26.55 -7.78
C ARG A 194 -10.60 27.77 -7.14
N LEU A 195 -9.43 27.61 -6.49
CA LEU A 195 -8.71 28.73 -5.87
C LEU A 195 -8.32 29.77 -6.93
N LEU A 196 -7.78 29.33 -8.06
CA LEU A 196 -7.42 30.21 -9.17
C LEU A 196 -8.64 30.95 -9.74
N MET A 197 -9.77 30.25 -9.92
CA MET A 197 -11.01 30.86 -10.39
C MET A 197 -11.55 31.93 -9.43
N ARG A 198 -11.51 31.69 -8.12
CA ARG A 198 -11.95 32.66 -7.09
C ARG A 198 -11.03 33.88 -7.06
N ALA A 199 -9.73 33.67 -6.94
CA ALA A 199 -8.76 34.75 -6.87
C ALA A 199 -8.74 35.62 -8.14
N LEU A 200 -8.84 35.03 -9.34
CA LEU A 200 -8.98 35.79 -10.60
C LEU A 200 -10.30 36.58 -10.67
N THR A 201 -11.35 36.11 -10.01
CA THR A 201 -12.63 36.84 -9.97
C THR A 201 -12.54 38.04 -9.04
N GLU A 202 -11.87 37.89 -7.89
CA GLU A 202 -11.62 38.96 -6.92
C GLU A 202 -10.73 40.07 -7.51
N THR A 203 -9.76 39.73 -8.37
CA THR A 203 -8.94 40.73 -9.09
C THR A 203 -9.65 41.34 -10.31
N GLY A 204 -10.89 40.93 -10.61
CA GLY A 204 -11.67 41.43 -11.75
C GLY A 204 -11.35 40.77 -13.09
N GLU A 205 -10.48 39.75 -13.12
CA GLU A 205 -10.06 38.97 -14.29
C GLU A 205 -11.02 37.81 -14.62
N ARG A 206 -12.33 38.06 -14.59
CA ARG A 206 -13.38 37.03 -14.77
C ARG A 206 -13.25 36.21 -16.07
N SER A 207 -12.83 36.84 -17.17
CA SER A 207 -12.59 36.14 -18.44
C SER A 207 -11.51 35.08 -18.33
N LEU A 208 -10.48 35.33 -17.50
CA LEU A 208 -9.42 34.36 -17.24
C LEU A 208 -9.90 33.25 -16.30
N ALA A 209 -10.75 33.54 -15.30
CA ALA A 209 -11.36 32.50 -14.47
C ALA A 209 -12.20 31.50 -15.30
N ILE A 210 -12.99 32.00 -16.26
CA ILE A 210 -13.76 31.17 -17.21
C ILE A 210 -12.83 30.35 -18.11
N ALA A 211 -11.74 30.93 -18.58
CA ALA A 211 -10.75 30.22 -19.40
C ALA A 211 -10.03 29.12 -18.61
N THR A 212 -9.68 29.38 -17.34
CA THR A 212 -9.10 28.39 -16.42
C THR A 212 -9.99 27.17 -16.28
N PHE A 213 -11.29 27.35 -16.02
CA PHE A 213 -12.23 26.23 -15.93
C PHE A 213 -12.30 25.42 -17.22
N LYS A 214 -12.40 26.09 -18.38
CA LYS A 214 -12.48 25.39 -19.67
C LYS A 214 -11.23 24.57 -19.98
N ARG A 215 -10.05 25.12 -19.65
CA ARG A 215 -8.79 24.39 -19.79
C ARG A 215 -8.75 23.19 -18.85
N PHE A 216 -9.12 23.39 -17.60
CA PHE A 216 -9.21 22.33 -16.60
C PHE A 216 -10.14 21.18 -17.04
N VAL A 217 -11.32 21.48 -17.56
CA VAL A 217 -12.24 20.46 -18.10
C VAL A 217 -11.59 19.66 -19.24
N ALA A 218 -10.89 20.32 -20.15
CA ALA A 218 -10.21 19.65 -21.25
C ALA A 218 -9.08 18.74 -20.73
N ASP A 219 -8.29 19.23 -19.77
CA ASP A 219 -7.20 18.46 -19.15
C ASP A 219 -7.75 17.24 -18.36
N LEU A 220 -8.88 17.39 -17.67
CA LEU A 220 -9.54 16.34 -16.90
C LEU A 220 -10.17 15.25 -17.79
N ASP A 221 -10.83 15.66 -18.89
CA ASP A 221 -11.40 14.74 -19.88
C ASP A 221 -10.30 13.97 -20.63
N GLU A 222 -9.22 14.66 -21.05
CA GLU A 222 -8.10 14.03 -21.74
C GLU A 222 -7.36 13.01 -20.87
N ALA A 223 -7.14 13.32 -19.58
CA ALA A 223 -6.35 12.47 -18.70
C ALA A 223 -7.16 11.35 -18.02
N LEU A 224 -8.40 11.63 -17.61
CA LEU A 224 -9.18 10.76 -16.73
C LEU A 224 -10.56 10.40 -17.30
N GLY A 225 -11.08 11.12 -18.29
CA GLY A 225 -12.41 10.87 -18.88
C GLY A 225 -13.56 11.05 -17.88
N ILE A 226 -13.40 11.96 -16.91
CA ILE A 226 -14.38 12.26 -15.86
C ILE A 226 -14.84 13.72 -15.94
N GLU A 227 -16.06 13.98 -15.46
CA GLU A 227 -16.57 15.34 -15.31
C GLU A 227 -16.03 16.01 -14.03
N PRO A 228 -15.92 17.36 -13.99
CA PRO A 228 -15.48 18.08 -12.80
C PRO A 228 -16.42 17.89 -11.59
N GLU A 229 -15.89 18.10 -10.39
CA GLU A 229 -16.65 18.10 -9.15
C GLU A 229 -17.81 19.13 -9.18
N VAL A 230 -18.90 18.79 -8.50
CA VAL A 230 -20.14 19.61 -8.45
C VAL A 230 -19.83 21.02 -7.95
N GLU A 231 -18.91 21.18 -7.00
CA GLU A 231 -18.45 22.47 -6.47
C GLU A 231 -17.75 23.33 -7.53
N THR A 232 -16.96 22.71 -8.41
CA THR A 232 -16.22 23.39 -9.49
C THR A 232 -17.17 23.82 -10.60
N VAL A 233 -18.13 22.96 -10.94
CA VAL A 233 -19.23 23.29 -11.86
C VAL A 233 -20.09 24.41 -11.28
N ALA A 234 -20.50 24.32 -10.02
CA ALA A 234 -21.32 25.35 -9.37
C ALA A 234 -20.60 26.71 -9.32
N LEU A 235 -19.29 26.73 -9.07
CA LEU A 235 -18.49 27.97 -9.15
C LEU A 235 -18.51 28.55 -10.56
N PHE A 236 -18.32 27.71 -11.59
CA PHE A 236 -18.41 28.14 -12.98
C PHE A 236 -19.81 28.67 -13.36
N GLU A 237 -20.88 28.01 -12.90
CA GLU A 237 -22.26 28.45 -13.10
C GLU A 237 -22.51 29.82 -12.44
N GLN A 238 -22.02 30.05 -11.23
CA GLN A 238 -22.09 31.37 -10.59
C GLN A 238 -21.33 32.45 -11.39
N LEU A 239 -20.16 32.09 -11.92
CA LEU A 239 -19.34 32.93 -12.79
C LEU A 239 -19.96 33.18 -14.16
N THR A 240 -20.97 32.43 -14.59
CA THR A 240 -21.65 32.63 -15.88
C THR A 240 -23.05 33.23 -15.70
N ALA A 241 -23.75 32.90 -14.61
CA ALA A 241 -25.08 33.39 -14.23
C ALA A 241 -25.10 34.90 -13.93
N SER A 242 -24.01 35.45 -13.37
CA SER A 242 -23.88 36.90 -13.12
C SER A 242 -23.69 37.75 -14.40
N SER A 243 -24.15 37.27 -15.56
CA SER A 243 -24.14 37.98 -16.85
C SER A 243 -25.53 38.09 -17.51
N GLY A 244 -26.62 37.62 -16.89
CA GLY A 244 -27.95 37.60 -17.52
C GLY A 244 -29.06 38.14 -16.63
N ASN A 245 -29.61 39.31 -16.98
CA ASN A 245 -30.80 39.87 -16.36
C ASN A 245 -32.08 39.29 -17.00
N LEU A 246 -33.03 38.87 -16.15
CA LEU A 246 -34.48 38.68 -16.33
C LEU A 246 -35.04 37.65 -17.33
N SER A 247 -35.58 36.54 -16.80
CA SER A 247 -37.02 36.16 -16.85
C SER A 247 -37.25 34.86 -16.04
N GLY A 248 -37.96 34.93 -14.90
CA GLY A 248 -38.32 33.76 -14.09
C GLY A 248 -39.62 33.08 -14.56
N PRO A 249 -40.30 32.32 -13.69
CA PRO A 249 -39.83 31.21 -12.86
C PRO A 249 -40.55 29.91 -13.28
N GLY A 250 -39.80 28.84 -13.49
CA GLY A 250 -40.33 27.49 -13.59
C GLY A 250 -39.79 26.70 -12.40
N ALA A 251 -40.57 26.61 -11.33
CA ALA A 251 -40.35 25.62 -10.30
C ALA A 251 -40.36 24.24 -10.97
N VAL A 252 -39.18 23.65 -11.15
CA VAL A 252 -39.06 22.20 -11.26
C VAL A 252 -38.79 21.73 -9.85
N GLU A 253 -39.81 21.09 -9.32
CA GLU A 253 -39.88 20.45 -8.03
C GLU A 253 -38.59 19.67 -7.74
N ALA A 254 -38.17 19.75 -6.47
CA ALA A 254 -37.28 18.79 -5.85
C ALA A 254 -37.91 17.39 -5.99
N GLY A 255 -37.61 16.74 -7.11
CA GLY A 255 -38.01 15.39 -7.42
C GLY A 255 -37.21 14.42 -6.58
N GLY A 256 -37.76 14.12 -5.41
CA GLY A 256 -37.68 12.83 -4.72
C GLY A 256 -36.29 12.19 -4.63
N GLY A 257 -35.70 12.25 -3.44
CA GLY A 257 -34.59 11.42 -3.02
C GLY A 257 -34.81 9.95 -3.42
N GLY A 258 -34.18 9.58 -4.53
CA GLY A 258 -33.97 8.20 -4.91
C GLY A 258 -32.96 7.64 -3.95
N LYS A 259 -33.42 6.73 -3.09
CA LYS A 259 -32.59 5.83 -2.28
C LYS A 259 -31.56 5.17 -3.20
N HIS A 260 -30.35 5.72 -3.26
CA HIS A 260 -29.21 5.02 -3.84
C HIS A 260 -28.73 4.01 -2.80
N GLY A 261 -29.49 2.93 -2.64
CA GLY A 261 -28.94 1.68 -2.14
C GLY A 261 -27.96 1.19 -3.20
N LEU A 262 -26.69 1.60 -3.07
CA LEU A 262 -25.59 1.16 -3.91
C LEU A 262 -25.43 -0.36 -3.78
N ALA A 263 -25.99 -1.12 -4.73
CA ALA A 263 -25.67 -2.52 -5.05
C ALA A 263 -25.42 -3.48 -3.87
N GLY A 264 -26.26 -3.50 -2.83
CA GLY A 264 -26.21 -4.50 -1.74
C GLY A 264 -25.00 -4.43 -0.79
N LYS A 265 -23.96 -3.66 -1.11
CA LYS A 265 -22.73 -3.52 -0.30
C LYS A 265 -22.92 -2.54 0.86
N PRO A 266 -22.25 -2.76 2.00
CA PRO A 266 -22.35 -1.87 3.14
C PRO A 266 -21.72 -0.50 2.84
N GLY A 267 -22.49 0.56 3.08
CA GLY A 267 -22.02 1.94 2.97
C GLY A 267 -21.14 2.33 4.17
N VAL A 268 -19.96 2.87 3.91
CA VAL A 268 -19.00 3.35 4.93
C VAL A 268 -18.68 4.82 4.63
N ALA A 269 -18.72 5.69 5.65
CA ALA A 269 -18.17 7.05 5.55
C ALA A 269 -17.06 7.25 6.58
N VAL A 270 -16.12 8.15 6.28
CA VAL A 270 -15.04 8.55 7.19
C VAL A 270 -15.23 10.01 7.58
N LEU A 271 -15.34 10.28 8.88
CA LEU A 271 -15.32 11.63 9.43
C LEU A 271 -13.90 12.17 9.44
N ALA A 272 -13.78 13.49 9.31
CA ALA A 272 -12.51 14.16 9.56
C ALA A 272 -12.04 13.88 11.00
N PHE A 273 -10.79 13.43 11.12
CA PHE A 273 -10.22 13.12 12.42
C PHE A 273 -10.01 14.40 13.22
N LYS A 274 -10.20 14.34 14.54
CA LYS A 274 -10.03 15.50 15.42
C LYS A 274 -8.57 15.63 15.84
N ALA A 275 -8.01 16.83 15.77
CA ALA A 275 -6.69 17.12 16.29
C ALA A 275 -6.76 17.57 17.76
N LEU A 276 -5.96 16.95 18.63
CA LEU A 276 -5.84 17.29 20.06
C LEU A 276 -4.37 17.48 20.42
N GLY A 277 -3.90 18.72 20.34
CA GLY A 277 -2.49 19.05 20.59
C GLY A 277 -1.55 18.67 19.45
N VAL A 278 -2.10 18.34 18.28
CA VAL A 278 -1.45 18.36 16.97
C VAL A 278 -2.18 19.38 16.09
N GLU A 279 -1.60 19.73 14.96
CA GLU A 279 -2.17 20.64 13.98
C GLU A 279 -3.26 19.93 13.14
N ASP A 280 -4.31 20.66 12.75
CA ASP A 280 -5.49 20.07 12.08
C ASP A 280 -5.14 19.33 10.78
N TYR A 281 -4.16 19.82 10.02
CA TYR A 281 -3.74 19.17 8.77
C TYR A 281 -3.14 17.77 8.99
N VAL A 282 -2.58 17.48 10.17
CA VAL A 282 -2.07 16.14 10.51
C VAL A 282 -3.23 15.16 10.58
N ALA A 283 -4.36 15.62 11.14
CA ALA A 283 -5.58 14.84 11.17
C ALA A 283 -6.21 14.72 9.79
N ASP A 284 -6.05 15.72 8.93
CA ASP A 284 -6.55 15.71 7.56
C ASP A 284 -5.79 14.71 6.70
N GLY A 285 -4.46 14.76 6.72
CA GLY A 285 -3.61 13.81 5.99
C GLY A 285 -3.86 12.36 6.42
N VAL A 286 -4.05 12.10 7.72
CA VAL A 286 -4.44 10.75 8.19
C VAL A 286 -5.83 10.38 7.68
N THR A 287 -6.79 11.32 7.67
CA THR A 287 -8.14 11.09 7.16
C THR A 287 -8.11 10.74 5.67
N GLU A 288 -7.38 11.52 4.86
CA GLU A 288 -7.22 11.31 3.42
C GLU A 288 -6.52 9.99 3.10
N GLU A 289 -5.47 9.64 3.83
CA GLU A 289 -4.76 8.38 3.62
C GLU A 289 -5.65 7.17 4.01
N VAL A 290 -6.44 7.28 5.09
CA VAL A 290 -7.44 6.26 5.47
C VAL A 290 -8.51 6.13 4.39
N VAL A 291 -9.03 7.25 3.86
CA VAL A 291 -9.98 7.26 2.75
C VAL A 291 -9.39 6.61 1.51
N THR A 292 -8.14 6.93 1.16
CA THR A 292 -7.43 6.37 0.01
C THR A 292 -7.16 4.88 0.18
N ALA A 293 -6.79 4.44 1.38
CA ALA A 293 -6.61 3.03 1.68
C ALA A 293 -7.93 2.26 1.61
N LEU A 294 -9.05 2.85 2.06
CA LEU A 294 -10.39 2.28 2.00
C LEU A 294 -11.02 2.36 0.60
N SER A 295 -10.65 3.31 -0.25
CA SER A 295 -11.21 3.43 -1.61
C SER A 295 -10.76 2.28 -2.52
N ARG A 296 -9.59 1.70 -2.23
CA ARG A 296 -9.04 0.51 -2.91
C ARG A 296 -9.76 -0.79 -2.53
N VAL A 297 -10.85 -0.70 -1.76
CA VAL A 297 -11.57 -1.84 -1.20
C VAL A 297 -12.93 -1.97 -1.87
N ARG A 298 -13.10 -3.00 -2.69
CA ARG A 298 -14.34 -3.21 -3.45
C ARG A 298 -15.48 -3.85 -2.64
N GLY A 299 -15.23 -4.29 -1.41
CA GLY A 299 -16.21 -4.93 -0.51
C GLY A 299 -17.12 -3.97 0.28
N ILE A 300 -16.86 -2.66 0.18
CA ILE A 300 -17.63 -1.60 0.84
C ILE A 300 -17.96 -0.50 -0.17
N SER A 301 -19.04 0.23 0.06
CA SER A 301 -19.36 1.45 -0.69
C SER A 301 -18.88 2.66 0.12
N LEU A 302 -17.71 3.20 -0.23
CA LEU A 302 -17.16 4.34 0.48
C LEU A 302 -17.86 5.64 0.02
N ILE A 303 -18.44 6.38 0.96
CA ILE A 303 -18.84 7.78 0.75
C ILE A 303 -17.70 8.63 1.30
N ALA A 304 -16.92 9.20 0.40
CA ALA A 304 -15.77 10.02 0.73
C ALA A 304 -15.94 11.46 0.26
N HIS A 305 -15.18 12.34 0.91
CA HIS A 305 -14.71 13.64 0.45
C HIS A 305 -15.46 14.88 0.98
N GLY A 306 -16.67 15.23 0.52
CA GLY A 306 -17.20 16.59 0.78
C GLY A 306 -17.98 16.80 2.09
N SER A 307 -18.77 15.82 2.50
CA SER A 307 -19.81 16.05 3.51
C SER A 307 -19.36 15.83 4.95
N SER A 308 -18.20 15.23 5.23
CA SER A 308 -17.74 14.94 6.60
C SER A 308 -16.92 16.06 7.25
N PHE A 309 -16.31 16.96 6.47
CA PHE A 309 -15.52 18.09 6.99
C PHE A 309 -16.39 19.14 7.69
N SER A 310 -17.60 19.39 7.17
CA SER A 310 -18.60 20.27 7.80
C SER A 310 -19.03 19.80 9.19
N TYR A 311 -18.79 18.53 9.54
CA TYR A 311 -19.15 17.97 10.84
C TYR A 311 -17.98 17.83 11.82
N ARG A 312 -16.73 18.17 11.45
CA ARG A 312 -15.53 18.05 12.32
C ARG A 312 -15.74 18.68 13.69
N ASP A 313 -16.19 19.93 13.69
CA ASP A 313 -16.45 20.74 14.89
C ASP A 313 -17.93 20.83 15.22
N SER A 314 -18.79 20.14 14.47
CA SER A 314 -20.20 20.10 14.80
C SER A 314 -20.41 19.29 16.09
N ALA A 315 -21.35 19.72 16.91
CA ALA A 315 -21.80 18.96 18.08
C ALA A 315 -22.65 17.72 17.69
N VAL A 316 -22.81 17.45 16.39
CA VAL A 316 -23.65 16.36 15.88
C VAL A 316 -22.91 15.03 16.08
N PRO A 317 -23.51 14.03 16.77
CA PRO A 317 -22.91 12.72 16.93
C PRO A 317 -22.66 12.02 15.58
N ALA A 318 -21.53 11.31 15.45
CA ALA A 318 -21.12 10.62 14.24
C ALA A 318 -22.19 9.67 13.65
N GLY A 319 -23.00 9.04 14.51
CA GLY A 319 -24.11 8.19 14.08
C GLY A 319 -25.25 8.94 13.40
N ASP A 320 -25.51 10.19 13.78
CA ASP A 320 -26.54 11.04 13.18
C ASP A 320 -26.09 11.55 11.81
N VAL A 321 -24.81 11.94 11.70
CA VAL A 321 -24.17 12.23 10.41
C VAL A 321 -24.27 11.02 9.48
N GLY A 322 -24.02 9.81 9.98
CA GLY A 322 -24.12 8.60 9.16
C GLY A 322 -25.53 8.30 8.64
N GLN A 323 -26.57 8.62 9.42
CA GLN A 323 -27.96 8.50 8.95
C GLN A 323 -28.31 9.55 7.89
N GLU A 324 -27.83 10.79 8.07
CA GLU A 324 -28.01 11.87 7.09
C GLU A 324 -27.32 11.54 5.76
N LEU A 325 -26.10 10.99 5.82
CA LEU A 325 -25.33 10.53 4.67
C LEU A 325 -25.82 9.19 4.09
N GLY A 326 -26.78 8.53 4.72
CA GLY A 326 -27.33 7.26 4.26
C GLY A 326 -26.35 6.07 4.32
N VAL A 327 -25.29 6.15 5.12
CA VAL A 327 -24.32 5.06 5.30
C VAL A 327 -24.68 4.14 6.48
N GLN A 328 -24.25 2.89 6.44
CA GLN A 328 -24.41 1.96 7.57
C GLN A 328 -23.31 2.11 8.61
N TYR A 329 -22.10 2.47 8.18
CA TYR A 329 -20.95 2.55 9.05
C TYR A 329 -20.27 3.91 8.96
N MET A 330 -19.75 4.37 10.10
CA MET A 330 -18.97 5.60 10.20
C MET A 330 -17.61 5.28 10.81
N VAL A 331 -16.56 5.88 10.27
CA VAL A 331 -15.23 5.88 10.88
C VAL A 331 -15.01 7.25 11.49
N GLU A 332 -14.63 7.28 12.77
CA GLU A 332 -14.21 8.51 13.43
C GLU A 332 -12.82 8.31 14.02
N GLY A 333 -12.07 9.39 14.17
CA GLY A 333 -10.76 9.33 14.78
C GLY A 333 -10.37 10.61 15.49
N LYS A 334 -9.39 10.49 16.37
CA LYS A 334 -8.74 11.65 17.00
C LYS A 334 -7.25 11.39 17.16
N ILE A 335 -6.45 12.41 16.89
CA ILE A 335 -5.00 12.38 17.05
C ILE A 335 -4.64 13.20 18.27
N MET A 336 -3.86 12.62 19.17
CA MET A 336 -3.40 13.28 20.39
C MET A 336 -1.89 13.32 20.48
N ARG A 337 -1.33 14.45 20.90
CA ARG A 337 0.10 14.59 21.22
C ARG A 337 0.35 14.39 22.71
N GLN A 338 1.36 13.58 23.03
CA GLN A 338 1.97 13.50 24.38
C GLN A 338 3.49 13.54 24.26
N GLY A 339 4.08 14.73 24.36
CA GLY A 339 5.53 14.92 24.18
C GLY A 339 5.96 14.58 22.76
N GLU A 340 6.93 13.66 22.63
CA GLU A 340 7.46 13.15 21.35
C GLU A 340 6.61 12.02 20.74
N GLN A 341 5.56 11.56 21.42
CA GLN A 341 4.65 10.53 20.91
C GLN A 341 3.34 11.10 20.41
N VAL A 342 2.89 10.56 19.28
CA VAL A 342 1.58 10.81 18.70
C VAL A 342 0.75 9.54 18.84
N ARG A 343 -0.47 9.69 19.35
CA ARG A 343 -1.44 8.60 19.46
C ARG A 343 -2.66 8.90 18.61
N LEU A 344 -3.02 7.98 17.74
CA LEU A 344 -4.27 8.03 17.00
C LEU A 344 -5.26 7.06 17.62
N PHE A 345 -6.46 7.53 17.90
CA PHE A 345 -7.61 6.71 18.24
C PHE A 345 -8.49 6.64 17.01
N VAL A 346 -8.90 5.43 16.62
CA VAL A 346 -9.87 5.22 15.53
C VAL A 346 -11.01 4.39 16.07
N SER A 347 -12.23 4.74 15.70
CA SER A 347 -13.42 3.96 16.03
C SER A 347 -14.31 3.77 14.79
N LEU A 348 -14.90 2.59 14.69
CA LEU A 348 -15.89 2.25 13.68
C LEU A 348 -17.25 2.16 14.39
N LEU A 349 -18.25 2.86 13.87
CA LEU A 349 -19.58 2.96 14.42
C LEU A 349 -20.63 2.44 13.45
N ASP A 350 -21.68 1.81 13.97
CA ASP A 350 -22.92 1.53 13.26
C ASP A 350 -23.83 2.77 13.34
N ALA A 351 -24.04 3.45 12.23
CA ALA A 351 -24.80 4.70 12.17
C ALA A 351 -26.28 4.51 12.54
N LYS A 352 -26.86 3.36 12.18
CA LYS A 352 -28.27 3.06 12.49
C LYS A 352 -28.46 2.72 13.96
N ALA A 353 -27.56 1.90 14.51
CA ALA A 353 -27.63 1.48 15.91
C ALA A 353 -27.08 2.54 16.88
N ARG A 354 -26.31 3.52 16.37
CA ARG A 354 -25.54 4.53 17.12
C ARG A 354 -24.59 3.90 18.16
N GLN A 355 -23.89 2.84 17.74
CA GLN A 355 -23.01 2.05 18.62
C GLN A 355 -21.61 2.00 18.02
N ILE A 356 -20.59 2.16 18.86
CA ILE A 356 -19.22 1.85 18.49
C ILE A 356 -19.10 0.33 18.41
N ILE A 357 -18.75 -0.20 17.24
CA ILE A 357 -18.56 -1.64 17.00
C ILE A 357 -17.09 -2.05 17.09
N TRP A 358 -16.17 -1.10 16.92
CA TRP A 358 -14.75 -1.31 17.13
C TRP A 358 -14.05 0.00 17.46
N SER A 359 -12.99 -0.07 18.26
CA SER A 359 -12.13 1.04 18.61
C SER A 359 -10.73 0.52 18.89
N ASP A 360 -9.71 1.20 18.40
CA ASP A 360 -8.32 0.87 18.68
C ASP A 360 -7.42 2.12 18.71
N THR A 361 -6.23 1.98 19.28
CA THR A 361 -5.25 3.05 19.43
C THR A 361 -3.94 2.68 18.77
N PHE A 362 -3.47 3.54 17.87
CA PHE A 362 -2.19 3.42 17.19
C PHE A 362 -1.21 4.46 17.76
N ALA A 363 0.04 4.08 17.96
CA ALA A 363 1.07 4.96 18.52
C ALA A 363 2.26 5.09 17.55
N GLY A 364 2.88 6.28 17.53
CA GLY A 364 4.07 6.58 16.74
C GLY A 364 4.92 7.70 17.31
N GLU A 365 6.11 7.87 16.74
CA GLU A 365 7.05 8.94 17.08
C GLU A 365 6.86 10.15 16.17
N ARG A 366 7.09 11.36 16.71
CA ARG A 366 6.89 12.64 16.01
C ARG A 366 7.72 12.79 14.73
N ASN A 367 8.98 12.35 14.75
CA ASN A 367 9.89 12.47 13.61
C ASN A 367 9.55 11.51 12.45
N ASP A 368 8.56 10.63 12.65
CA ASP A 368 8.11 9.64 11.67
C ASP A 368 6.65 9.92 11.23
N LEU A 369 6.16 11.15 11.34
CA LEU A 369 4.74 11.49 11.14
C LEU A 369 4.21 11.02 9.77
N PHE A 370 5.03 11.08 8.71
CA PHE A 370 4.68 10.64 7.36
C PHE A 370 4.63 9.12 7.22
N SER A 371 5.63 8.37 7.72
CA SER A 371 5.56 6.90 7.73
C SER A 371 4.51 6.40 8.73
N LEU A 372 4.19 7.19 9.74
CA LEU A 372 3.09 6.95 10.67
C LEU A 372 1.75 7.08 9.95
N GLN A 373 1.52 8.10 9.13
CA GLN A 373 0.31 8.26 8.30
C GLN A 373 0.08 7.06 7.39
N GLU A 374 1.08 6.69 6.58
CA GLU A 374 0.99 5.58 5.62
C GLU A 374 0.76 4.23 6.33
N ARG A 375 1.56 3.95 7.39
CA ARG A 375 1.42 2.71 8.17
C ARG A 375 0.07 2.62 8.86
N ILE A 376 -0.40 3.71 9.46
CA ILE A 376 -1.67 3.74 10.17
C ILE A 376 -2.83 3.55 9.21
N ALA A 377 -2.86 4.26 8.08
CA ALA A 377 -3.95 4.14 7.14
C ALA A 377 -4.05 2.73 6.56
N ALA A 378 -2.90 2.13 6.25
CA ALA A 378 -2.82 0.73 5.84
C ALA A 378 -3.33 -0.23 6.92
N GLN A 379 -2.96 -0.02 8.19
CA GLN A 379 -3.44 -0.81 9.32
C GLN A 379 -4.94 -0.62 9.59
N VAL A 380 -5.44 0.62 9.51
CA VAL A 380 -6.85 0.96 9.69
C VAL A 380 -7.68 0.29 8.60
N ALA A 381 -7.28 0.39 7.33
CA ALA A 381 -7.97 -0.29 6.23
C ALA A 381 -7.92 -1.83 6.39
N GLY A 382 -6.77 -2.38 6.79
CA GLY A 382 -6.61 -3.81 7.04
C GLY A 382 -7.49 -4.35 8.16
N VAL A 383 -7.76 -3.56 9.21
CA VAL A 383 -8.60 -3.98 10.35
C VAL A 383 -10.08 -3.69 10.13
N LEU A 384 -10.42 -2.58 9.48
CA LEU A 384 -11.79 -2.09 9.38
C LEU A 384 -12.69 -3.03 8.55
N LEU A 385 -12.17 -3.55 7.45
CA LEU A 385 -12.88 -4.47 6.55
C LEU A 385 -13.43 -5.70 7.25
N PRO A 386 -12.60 -6.53 7.94
CA PRO A 386 -13.10 -7.65 8.71
C PRO A 386 -14.16 -7.26 9.76
N LYS A 387 -14.08 -6.07 10.34
CA LYS A 387 -15.07 -5.60 11.34
C LYS A 387 -16.41 -5.26 10.71
N VAL A 388 -16.41 -4.64 9.53
CA VAL A 388 -17.63 -4.41 8.74
C VAL A 388 -18.27 -5.73 8.35
N GLU A 389 -17.49 -6.71 7.87
CA GLU A 389 -17.99 -8.03 7.51
C GLU A 389 -18.64 -8.75 8.71
N VAL A 390 -17.99 -8.77 9.88
CA VAL A 390 -18.54 -9.38 11.11
C VAL A 390 -19.84 -8.70 11.56
N ALA A 391 -19.92 -7.38 11.42
CA ALA A 391 -21.13 -6.63 11.76
C ALA A 391 -22.29 -6.93 10.78
N GLU A 392 -22.01 -7.03 9.48
CA GLU A 392 -23.00 -7.44 8.48
C GLU A 392 -23.48 -8.90 8.69
N ILE A 393 -22.57 -9.83 8.97
CA ILE A 393 -22.90 -11.22 9.34
C ILE A 393 -23.87 -11.25 10.52
N SER A 394 -23.61 -10.45 11.55
CA SER A 394 -24.47 -10.37 12.74
C SER A 394 -25.87 -9.83 12.41
N ARG A 395 -25.97 -8.87 11.48
CA ARG A 395 -27.25 -8.32 11.00
C ARG A 395 -28.06 -9.32 10.19
N LEU A 396 -27.41 -10.17 9.39
CA LEU A 396 -28.12 -11.21 8.63
C LEU A 396 -28.89 -12.15 9.54
N GLY A 397 -28.29 -12.57 10.66
CA GLY A 397 -28.97 -13.38 11.66
C GLY A 397 -30.22 -12.73 12.28
N ALA A 398 -30.29 -11.39 12.26
CA ALA A 398 -31.41 -10.61 12.81
C ALA A 398 -32.49 -10.26 11.76
N ARG A 399 -32.25 -10.45 10.45
CA ARG A 399 -33.23 -10.15 9.40
C ARG A 399 -34.31 -11.24 9.32
N ARG A 400 -35.57 -10.86 9.56
CA ARG A 400 -36.73 -11.76 9.42
C ARG A 400 -37.19 -11.79 7.96
N ARG A 401 -36.72 -12.78 7.17
CA ARG A 401 -37.17 -13.11 5.80
C ARG A 401 -37.19 -11.93 4.81
N ALA A 402 -36.04 -11.61 4.22
CA ALA A 402 -35.98 -10.88 2.94
C ALA A 402 -35.56 -11.86 1.81
N ARG A 403 -35.80 -11.50 0.53
CA ARG A 403 -35.28 -12.27 -0.61
C ARG A 403 -33.75 -12.26 -0.53
N GLU A 404 -33.17 -13.45 -0.47
CA GLU A 404 -31.73 -13.65 -0.36
C GLU A 404 -31.07 -13.31 -1.71
N ASP A 405 -30.09 -12.42 -1.69
CA ASP A 405 -29.27 -12.06 -2.85
C ASP A 405 -27.89 -12.74 -2.79
N ALA A 406 -27.09 -12.58 -3.84
CA ALA A 406 -25.77 -13.19 -3.92
C ALA A 406 -24.83 -12.73 -2.77
N TYR A 407 -25.01 -11.50 -2.28
CA TYR A 407 -24.19 -10.95 -1.22
C TYR A 407 -24.55 -11.52 0.16
N ASP A 408 -25.84 -11.77 0.42
CA ASP A 408 -26.30 -12.48 1.63
C ASP A 408 -25.65 -13.88 1.74
N HIS A 409 -25.60 -14.63 0.63
CA HIS A 409 -24.92 -15.93 0.56
C HIS A 409 -23.40 -15.79 0.76
N TYR A 410 -22.77 -14.80 0.14
CA TYR A 410 -21.35 -14.50 0.35
C TYR A 410 -21.01 -14.27 1.83
N LEU A 411 -21.80 -13.45 2.54
CA LEU A 411 -21.62 -13.18 3.96
C LEU A 411 -21.84 -14.42 4.85
N ARG A 412 -22.82 -15.29 4.54
CA ARG A 412 -22.98 -16.58 5.23
C ARG A 412 -21.76 -17.48 5.02
N GLY A 413 -21.23 -17.51 3.80
CA GLY A 413 -19.99 -18.20 3.47
C GLY A 413 -18.81 -17.73 4.33
N LEU A 414 -18.63 -16.40 4.45
CA LEU A 414 -17.61 -15.81 5.33
C LEU A 414 -17.82 -16.20 6.80
N SER A 415 -19.06 -16.16 7.30
CA SER A 415 -19.40 -16.56 8.67
C SER A 415 -18.98 -17.99 8.98
N HIS A 416 -19.23 -18.93 8.06
CA HIS A 416 -18.78 -20.30 8.19
C HIS A 416 -17.26 -20.41 8.09
N LEU A 417 -16.63 -19.72 7.14
CA LEU A 417 -15.17 -19.72 6.98
C LEU A 417 -14.44 -19.27 8.25
N HIS A 418 -14.94 -18.26 8.97
CA HIS A 418 -14.35 -17.77 10.22
C HIS A 418 -14.37 -18.78 11.38
N ARG A 419 -15.23 -19.80 11.34
CA ARG A 419 -15.32 -20.81 12.41
C ARG A 419 -14.21 -21.85 12.36
N TRP A 420 -13.52 -21.99 11.23
CA TRP A 420 -12.36 -22.87 11.06
C TRP A 420 -12.63 -24.33 11.48
N THR A 421 -13.66 -24.96 10.90
CA THR A 421 -13.93 -26.40 11.10
C THR A 421 -14.08 -27.13 9.76
N GLU A 422 -13.86 -28.45 9.75
CA GLU A 422 -14.08 -29.26 8.53
C GLU A 422 -15.52 -29.10 8.01
N GLU A 423 -16.50 -29.15 8.91
CA GLU A 423 -17.92 -29.05 8.56
C GLU A 423 -18.28 -27.65 8.03
N ASP A 424 -17.86 -26.59 8.74
CA ASP A 424 -18.14 -25.22 8.30
C ASP A 424 -17.42 -24.87 7.00
N SER A 425 -16.25 -25.47 6.72
CA SER A 425 -15.57 -25.26 5.43
C SER A 425 -16.41 -25.72 4.23
N LEU A 426 -17.16 -26.83 4.37
CA LEU A 426 -18.05 -27.34 3.33
C LEU A 426 -19.32 -26.49 3.22
N LYS A 427 -19.86 -26.02 4.34
CA LYS A 427 -20.99 -25.08 4.34
C LYS A 427 -20.62 -23.76 3.67
N ALA A 428 -19.43 -23.24 3.94
CA ALA A 428 -18.92 -22.03 3.29
C ALA A 428 -18.84 -22.20 1.76
N ILE A 429 -18.28 -23.32 1.28
CA ILE A 429 -18.22 -23.64 -0.16
C ILE A 429 -19.63 -23.67 -0.77
N ALA A 430 -20.61 -24.27 -0.09
CA ALA A 430 -21.98 -24.32 -0.58
C ALA A 430 -22.64 -22.94 -0.67
N GLU A 431 -22.43 -22.08 0.32
CA GLU A 431 -22.93 -20.70 0.30
C GLU A 431 -22.28 -19.87 -0.82
N PHE A 432 -20.96 -19.97 -1.02
CA PHE A 432 -20.29 -19.30 -2.14
C PHE A 432 -20.73 -19.84 -3.51
N ALA A 433 -21.01 -21.14 -3.61
CA ALA A 433 -21.58 -21.73 -4.81
C ALA A 433 -22.98 -21.16 -5.12
N GLU A 434 -23.81 -20.92 -4.11
CA GLU A 434 -25.12 -20.30 -4.30
C GLU A 434 -25.00 -18.82 -4.68
N ALA A 435 -24.07 -18.08 -4.06
CA ALA A 435 -23.75 -16.70 -4.45
C ALA A 435 -23.38 -16.60 -5.93
N THR A 436 -22.49 -17.48 -6.40
CA THR A 436 -22.06 -17.52 -7.82
C THR A 436 -23.10 -18.09 -8.76
N ARG A 437 -24.05 -18.90 -8.27
CA ARG A 437 -25.22 -19.34 -9.06
C ARG A 437 -26.16 -18.16 -9.34
N LEU A 438 -26.32 -17.25 -8.38
CA LEU A 438 -27.13 -16.04 -8.51
C LEU A 438 -26.43 -14.95 -9.35
N GLU A 439 -25.13 -14.77 -9.13
CA GLU A 439 -24.29 -13.80 -9.84
C GLU A 439 -22.98 -14.48 -10.32
N PRO A 440 -22.97 -15.01 -11.56
CA PRO A 440 -21.80 -15.73 -12.09
C PRO A 440 -20.52 -14.92 -12.17
N ASP A 441 -20.62 -13.59 -12.27
CA ASP A 441 -19.47 -12.69 -12.35
C ASP A 441 -18.95 -12.24 -10.96
N PHE A 442 -19.49 -12.81 -9.87
CA PHE A 442 -19.10 -12.44 -8.51
C PHE A 442 -17.71 -13.01 -8.15
N ALA A 443 -16.67 -12.30 -8.56
CA ALA A 443 -15.26 -12.71 -8.40
C ALA A 443 -14.88 -13.06 -6.95
N SER A 444 -15.32 -12.26 -5.98
CA SER A 444 -14.99 -12.47 -4.56
C SER A 444 -15.59 -13.75 -3.99
N ALA A 445 -16.77 -14.19 -4.47
CA ALA A 445 -17.36 -15.45 -4.04
C ALA A 445 -16.55 -16.65 -4.57
N HIS A 446 -16.10 -16.61 -5.84
CA HIS A 446 -15.16 -17.59 -6.38
C HIS A 446 -13.85 -17.62 -5.58
N ALA A 447 -13.31 -16.44 -5.26
CA ALA A 447 -12.10 -16.27 -4.48
C ALA A 447 -12.19 -16.87 -3.08
N MET A 448 -13.29 -16.63 -2.35
CA MET A 448 -13.47 -17.18 -1.01
C MET A 448 -13.74 -18.69 -1.04
N ALA A 449 -14.35 -19.24 -2.09
CA ALA A 449 -14.40 -20.68 -2.28
C ALA A 449 -13.00 -21.29 -2.44
N VAL A 450 -12.10 -20.66 -3.21
CA VAL A 450 -10.68 -21.06 -3.28
C VAL A 450 -10.00 -20.99 -1.90
N ARG A 451 -10.32 -19.99 -1.08
CA ARG A 451 -9.81 -19.87 0.29
C ARG A 451 -10.24 -21.05 1.15
N CYS A 452 -11.48 -21.54 1.01
CA CYS A 452 -11.96 -22.74 1.70
C CYS A 452 -11.17 -23.99 1.29
N TYR A 453 -10.93 -24.22 0.00
CA TYR A 453 -10.12 -25.36 -0.45
C TYR A 453 -8.67 -25.28 0.06
N SER A 454 -8.09 -24.07 0.06
CA SER A 454 -6.76 -23.82 0.61
C SER A 454 -6.71 -24.12 2.11
N LEU A 455 -7.73 -23.72 2.87
CA LEU A 455 -7.88 -24.03 4.30
C LEU A 455 -7.97 -25.54 4.55
N ARG A 456 -8.81 -26.23 3.76
CA ARG A 456 -9.01 -27.68 3.87
C ARG A 456 -7.72 -28.44 3.61
N LYS A 457 -6.95 -28.05 2.58
CA LYS A 457 -5.62 -28.62 2.31
C LYS A 457 -4.63 -28.35 3.44
N ALA A 458 -4.57 -27.11 3.93
CA ALA A 458 -3.67 -26.75 5.02
C ALA A 458 -4.00 -27.46 6.34
N SER A 459 -5.25 -27.85 6.55
CA SER A 459 -5.72 -28.48 7.80
C SER A 459 -5.86 -30.01 7.69
N GLY A 460 -5.50 -30.62 6.55
CA GLY A 460 -5.61 -32.06 6.35
C GLY A 460 -7.05 -32.58 6.19
N TRP A 461 -8.02 -31.72 5.87
CA TRP A 461 -9.45 -32.09 5.77
C TRP A 461 -9.87 -32.58 4.37
N VAL A 462 -8.91 -32.73 3.45
CA VAL A 462 -9.18 -33.11 2.06
C VAL A 462 -9.57 -34.59 1.99
N ARG A 463 -10.73 -34.86 1.38
CA ARG A 463 -11.25 -36.25 1.23
C ARG A 463 -10.90 -36.82 -0.15
N ASP A 464 -11.13 -36.04 -1.20
CA ASP A 464 -10.75 -36.37 -2.58
C ASP A 464 -9.77 -35.31 -3.10
N ARG A 465 -8.48 -35.65 -3.08
CA ARG A 465 -7.41 -34.73 -3.49
C ARG A 465 -7.52 -34.32 -4.96
N ALA A 466 -7.89 -35.25 -5.84
CA ALA A 466 -7.94 -34.98 -7.28
C ALA A 466 -9.12 -34.06 -7.62
N GLN A 467 -10.28 -34.33 -7.02
CA GLN A 467 -11.48 -33.51 -7.21
C GLN A 467 -11.29 -32.10 -6.62
N GLU A 468 -10.89 -31.99 -5.35
CA GLU A 468 -10.73 -30.69 -4.69
C GLU A 468 -9.65 -29.84 -5.36
N THR A 469 -8.57 -30.46 -5.85
CA THR A 469 -7.53 -29.78 -6.63
C THR A 469 -8.06 -29.24 -7.95
N SER A 470 -8.80 -30.06 -8.70
CA SER A 470 -9.37 -29.66 -9.99
C SER A 470 -10.37 -28.52 -9.84
N GLU A 471 -11.20 -28.59 -8.79
CA GLU A 471 -12.22 -27.57 -8.53
C GLU A 471 -11.59 -26.27 -8.03
N ALA A 472 -10.60 -26.33 -7.12
CA ALA A 472 -9.85 -25.15 -6.71
C ALA A 472 -9.17 -24.47 -7.91
N ALA A 473 -8.54 -25.23 -8.81
CA ALA A 473 -7.92 -24.68 -10.02
C ALA A 473 -8.95 -24.03 -10.98
N ARG A 474 -10.16 -24.60 -11.08
CA ARG A 474 -11.26 -24.02 -11.86
C ARG A 474 -11.73 -22.70 -11.26
N LEU A 475 -11.97 -22.66 -9.96
CA LEU A 475 -12.39 -21.48 -9.23
C LEU A 475 -11.30 -20.40 -9.22
N SER A 476 -10.02 -20.77 -9.12
CA SER A 476 -8.90 -19.82 -9.23
C SER A 476 -8.82 -19.15 -10.59
N ARG A 477 -9.06 -19.88 -11.70
CA ARG A 477 -9.20 -19.26 -13.03
C ARG A 477 -10.34 -18.27 -13.05
N MET A 478 -11.52 -18.69 -12.62
CA MET A 478 -12.71 -17.84 -12.62
C MET A 478 -12.52 -16.57 -11.78
N ALA A 479 -11.96 -16.71 -10.57
CA ALA A 479 -11.66 -15.58 -9.70
C ALA A 479 -10.64 -14.61 -10.33
N ALA A 480 -9.62 -15.13 -11.02
CA ALA A 480 -8.62 -14.29 -11.69
C ALA A 480 -9.18 -13.59 -12.93
N ASP A 481 -9.95 -14.29 -13.76
CA ASP A 481 -10.51 -13.76 -15.00
C ASP A 481 -11.55 -12.68 -14.72
N LEU A 482 -12.35 -12.85 -13.66
CA LEU A 482 -13.39 -11.90 -13.24
C LEU A 482 -12.87 -10.78 -12.31
N ALA A 483 -11.61 -10.85 -11.87
CA ALA A 483 -11.10 -9.93 -10.85
C ALA A 483 -11.13 -8.46 -11.31
N GLY A 484 -10.90 -8.20 -12.60
CA GLY A 484 -10.60 -6.85 -13.09
C GLY A 484 -9.44 -6.23 -12.29
N ASP A 485 -9.70 -5.09 -11.65
CA ASP A 485 -8.77 -4.40 -10.77
C ASP A 485 -9.03 -4.67 -9.26
N ASP A 486 -9.70 -5.77 -8.91
CA ASP A 486 -9.83 -6.22 -7.51
C ASP A 486 -8.65 -7.12 -7.10
N ALA A 487 -7.90 -6.68 -6.09
CA ALA A 487 -6.75 -7.40 -5.58
C ALA A 487 -7.10 -8.72 -4.85
N LEU A 488 -8.27 -8.80 -4.20
CA LEU A 488 -8.61 -9.95 -3.36
C LEU A 488 -8.81 -11.23 -4.18
N PRO A 489 -9.61 -11.23 -5.28
CA PRO A 489 -9.75 -12.40 -6.13
C PRO A 489 -8.43 -12.86 -6.75
N LEU A 490 -7.55 -11.93 -7.14
CA LEU A 490 -6.22 -12.25 -7.66
C LEU A 490 -5.33 -12.92 -6.60
N ALA A 491 -5.29 -12.39 -5.38
CA ALA A 491 -4.52 -12.97 -4.29
C ALA A 491 -5.01 -14.40 -3.93
N MET A 492 -6.32 -14.61 -3.91
CA MET A 492 -6.91 -15.92 -3.65
C MET A 492 -6.70 -16.90 -4.81
N ALA A 493 -6.78 -16.44 -6.05
CA ALA A 493 -6.43 -17.25 -7.22
C ALA A 493 -4.96 -17.68 -7.16
N ALA A 494 -4.06 -16.79 -6.76
CA ALA A 494 -2.64 -17.08 -6.62
C ALA A 494 -2.35 -18.23 -5.65
N ILE A 495 -2.97 -18.21 -4.46
CA ILE A 495 -2.81 -19.31 -3.48
C ILE A 495 -3.51 -20.59 -3.94
N GLY A 496 -4.64 -20.50 -4.62
CA GLY A 496 -5.31 -21.69 -5.18
C GLY A 496 -4.47 -22.42 -6.21
N PHE A 497 -3.83 -21.68 -7.14
CA PHE A 497 -2.85 -22.29 -8.05
C PHE A 497 -1.61 -22.77 -7.30
N GLY A 498 -1.00 -21.92 -6.49
CA GLY A 498 0.29 -22.21 -5.89
C GLY A 498 0.26 -23.33 -4.88
N PHE A 499 -0.68 -23.26 -3.93
CA PHE A 499 -0.80 -24.22 -2.85
C PHE A 499 -1.64 -25.42 -3.23
N VAL A 500 -2.87 -25.19 -3.68
CA VAL A 500 -3.85 -26.28 -3.83
C VAL A 500 -3.55 -27.12 -5.05
N ALA A 501 -3.44 -26.47 -6.21
CA ALA A 501 -3.05 -27.12 -7.46
C ALA A 501 -1.56 -27.48 -7.54
N GLY A 502 -0.74 -26.94 -6.62
CA GLY A 502 0.69 -27.21 -6.60
C GLY A 502 1.40 -26.62 -7.81
N GLU A 503 0.94 -25.48 -8.32
CA GLU A 503 1.47 -24.74 -9.47
C GLU A 503 1.90 -23.31 -9.06
N PRO A 504 2.91 -23.15 -8.17
CA PRO A 504 3.35 -21.86 -7.64
C PRO A 504 3.72 -20.84 -8.72
N GLU A 505 4.21 -21.30 -9.87
CA GLU A 505 4.58 -20.47 -11.00
C GLU A 505 3.38 -19.70 -11.59
N LYS A 506 2.18 -20.29 -11.56
CA LYS A 506 0.94 -19.61 -12.00
C LYS A 506 0.48 -18.55 -11.01
N GLY A 507 0.84 -18.68 -9.73
CA GLY A 507 0.44 -17.75 -8.67
C GLY A 507 1.24 -16.44 -8.65
N VAL A 508 2.49 -16.45 -9.12
CA VAL A 508 3.41 -15.29 -9.05
C VAL A 508 2.80 -14.02 -9.65
N ARG A 509 2.42 -14.07 -10.94
CA ARG A 509 1.89 -12.88 -11.63
C ARG A 509 0.59 -12.37 -11.02
N LEU A 510 -0.24 -13.28 -10.49
CA LEU A 510 -1.51 -12.92 -9.87
C LEU A 510 -1.28 -12.22 -8.54
N VAL A 511 -0.37 -12.73 -7.70
CA VAL A 511 -0.08 -12.09 -6.41
C VAL A 511 0.69 -10.78 -6.59
N GLU A 512 1.57 -10.67 -7.59
CA GLU A 512 2.24 -9.41 -7.96
C GLU A 512 1.22 -8.35 -8.40
N ARG A 513 0.27 -8.73 -9.28
CA ARG A 513 -0.80 -7.81 -9.69
C ARG A 513 -1.70 -7.42 -8.51
N ALA A 514 -2.03 -8.36 -7.62
CA ALA A 514 -2.78 -8.06 -6.41
C ALA A 514 -2.05 -7.03 -5.52
N LEU A 515 -0.74 -7.18 -5.34
CA LEU A 515 0.10 -6.23 -4.58
C LEU A 515 0.19 -4.86 -5.25
N GLN A 516 0.25 -4.80 -6.58
CA GLN A 516 0.20 -3.53 -7.33
C GLN A 516 -1.13 -2.81 -7.15
N LEU A 517 -2.24 -3.55 -7.18
CA LEU A 517 -3.60 -3.00 -7.04
C LEU A 517 -3.91 -2.58 -5.60
N ASN A 518 -3.51 -3.39 -4.62
CA ASN A 518 -3.71 -3.10 -3.22
C ASN A 518 -2.50 -3.54 -2.37
N PRO A 519 -1.52 -2.65 -2.16
CA PRO A 519 -0.37 -2.93 -1.30
C PRO A 519 -0.73 -3.01 0.19
N ASN A 520 -1.97 -2.68 0.58
CA ASN A 520 -2.42 -2.78 1.97
C ASN A 520 -3.18 -4.08 2.24
N LEU A 521 -3.36 -4.94 1.23
CA LEU A 521 -4.01 -6.23 1.39
C LEU A 521 -3.05 -7.24 2.03
N ALA A 522 -3.18 -7.43 3.35
CA ALA A 522 -2.33 -8.37 4.11
C ALA A 522 -2.34 -9.80 3.53
N TYR A 523 -3.48 -10.24 2.97
CA TYR A 523 -3.59 -11.52 2.26
C TYR A 523 -2.64 -11.65 1.08
N ALA A 524 -2.48 -10.60 0.27
CA ALA A 524 -1.60 -10.62 -0.89
C ALA A 524 -0.14 -10.77 -0.47
N TRP A 525 0.31 -10.04 0.56
CA TRP A 525 1.65 -10.22 1.12
C TRP A 525 1.87 -11.60 1.73
N PHE A 526 0.88 -12.11 2.48
CA PHE A 526 0.95 -13.44 3.07
C PHE A 526 1.08 -14.55 2.03
N PHE A 527 0.24 -14.53 0.99
CA PHE A 527 0.32 -15.52 -0.08
C PHE A 527 1.56 -15.35 -0.95
N SER A 528 2.02 -14.10 -1.15
CA SER A 528 3.28 -13.84 -1.82
C SER A 528 4.46 -14.43 -1.06
N GLY A 529 4.46 -14.34 0.28
CA GLY A 529 5.44 -15.02 1.13
C GLY A 529 5.50 -16.52 0.86
N TRP A 530 4.35 -17.21 0.84
CA TRP A 530 4.30 -18.65 0.55
C TRP A 530 4.74 -19.02 -0.86
N ILE A 531 4.31 -18.27 -1.87
CA ILE A 531 4.72 -18.50 -3.26
C ILE A 531 6.24 -18.38 -3.39
N ASN A 532 6.84 -17.36 -2.76
CA ASN A 532 8.28 -17.18 -2.74
C ASN A 532 9.02 -18.30 -1.99
N VAL A 533 8.46 -18.83 -0.88
CA VAL A 533 9.00 -20.04 -0.21
C VAL A 533 9.07 -21.22 -1.20
N TRP A 534 7.98 -21.50 -1.92
CA TRP A 534 7.95 -22.65 -2.83
C TRP A 534 8.89 -22.52 -4.03
N LEU A 535 9.11 -21.28 -4.49
CA LEU A 535 10.02 -20.98 -5.59
C LEU A 535 11.49 -20.86 -5.16
N GLY A 536 11.77 -20.89 -3.85
CA GLY A 536 13.12 -20.82 -3.30
C GLY A 536 13.68 -19.39 -3.15
N LEU A 537 12.81 -18.38 -3.17
CA LEU A 537 13.12 -16.95 -2.95
C LEU A 537 12.96 -16.60 -1.47
N HIS A 538 13.86 -17.15 -0.65
CA HIS A 538 13.68 -17.21 0.81
C HIS A 538 13.71 -15.85 1.52
N GLU A 539 14.61 -14.93 1.13
CA GLU A 539 14.70 -13.60 1.75
C GLU A 539 13.44 -12.77 1.46
N THR A 540 13.02 -12.72 0.20
CA THR A 540 11.79 -12.07 -0.24
C THR A 540 10.57 -12.62 0.51
N ALA A 541 10.52 -13.94 0.70
CA ALA A 541 9.44 -14.56 1.48
C ALA A 541 9.39 -14.05 2.93
N ILE A 542 10.54 -13.96 3.61
CA ILE A 542 10.64 -13.47 4.99
C ILE A 542 10.16 -12.02 5.08
N GLU A 543 10.58 -11.17 4.15
CA GLU A 543 10.16 -9.76 4.07
C GLU A 543 8.66 -9.62 3.84
N HIS A 544 8.09 -10.46 2.97
CA HIS A 544 6.66 -10.44 2.66
C HIS A 544 5.80 -10.89 3.85
N PHE A 545 6.22 -11.94 4.58
CA PHE A 545 5.54 -12.32 5.82
C PHE A 545 5.66 -11.24 6.90
N ALA A 546 6.81 -10.59 7.03
CA ALA A 546 7.00 -9.46 7.95
C ALA A 546 6.05 -8.29 7.61
N THR A 547 5.89 -8.00 6.32
CA THR A 547 4.96 -6.95 5.85
C THR A 547 3.51 -7.33 6.13
N ALA A 548 3.10 -8.58 5.86
CA ALA A 548 1.76 -9.06 6.18
C ALA A 548 1.43 -8.93 7.68
N MET A 549 2.34 -9.35 8.56
CA MET A 549 2.19 -9.23 10.02
C MET A 549 2.12 -7.77 10.50
N ARG A 550 2.83 -6.86 9.83
CA ARG A 550 2.80 -5.42 10.15
C ARG A 550 1.47 -4.77 9.74
N LEU A 551 0.91 -5.18 8.61
CA LEU A 551 -0.37 -4.69 8.10
C LEU A 551 -1.56 -5.19 8.92
N SER A 552 -1.51 -6.45 9.36
CA SER A 552 -2.58 -7.09 10.14
C SER A 552 -2.01 -7.75 11.42
N PRO A 553 -1.69 -6.98 12.47
CA PRO A 553 -1.08 -7.51 13.68
C PRO A 553 -2.03 -8.37 14.54
N GLN A 554 -3.33 -8.26 14.33
CA GLN A 554 -4.38 -9.05 15.01
C GLN A 554 -5.00 -10.10 14.07
N ASP A 555 -4.33 -10.43 12.96
CA ASP A 555 -4.86 -11.37 11.97
C ASP A 555 -5.11 -12.76 12.58
N PRO A 556 -6.24 -13.42 12.31
CA PRO A 556 -6.44 -14.82 12.68
C PRO A 556 -5.36 -15.77 12.14
N GLN A 557 -4.66 -15.37 11.08
CA GLN A 557 -3.62 -16.15 10.40
C GLN A 557 -2.21 -15.77 10.83
N PHE A 558 -2.05 -14.94 11.85
CA PHE A 558 -0.75 -14.48 12.34
C PHE A 558 0.20 -15.65 12.66
N ALA A 559 -0.30 -16.73 13.28
CA ALA A 559 0.49 -17.94 13.55
C ALA A 559 0.99 -18.64 12.26
N MET A 560 0.20 -18.62 11.19
CA MET A 560 0.63 -19.16 9.88
C MET A 560 1.68 -18.27 9.22
N MET A 561 1.59 -16.94 9.37
CA MET A 561 2.63 -16.01 8.91
C MET A 561 3.95 -16.27 9.64
N GLN A 562 3.91 -16.47 10.96
CA GLN A 562 5.08 -16.86 11.75
C GLN A 562 5.70 -18.19 11.29
N GLY A 563 4.87 -19.20 11.00
CA GLY A 563 5.38 -20.47 10.48
C GLY A 563 5.91 -20.37 9.05
N GLY A 564 5.37 -19.47 8.23
CA GLY A 564 5.92 -19.09 6.92
C GLY A 564 7.32 -18.46 7.06
N THR A 565 7.47 -17.49 7.95
CA THR A 565 8.78 -16.89 8.30
C THR A 565 9.76 -17.94 8.80
N ALA A 566 9.31 -18.88 9.65
CA ALA A 566 10.13 -19.98 10.12
C ALA A 566 10.62 -20.87 8.96
N CYS A 567 9.73 -21.18 8.01
CA CYS A 567 10.07 -21.96 6.83
C CYS A 567 11.10 -21.24 5.94
N GLY A 568 10.91 -19.94 5.70
CA GLY A 568 11.87 -19.11 4.97
C GLY A 568 13.27 -19.16 5.61
N HIS A 569 13.35 -18.99 6.94
CA HIS A 569 14.63 -19.12 7.66
C HIS A 569 15.24 -20.51 7.57
N LEU A 570 14.43 -21.58 7.68
CA LEU A 570 14.94 -22.95 7.60
C LEU A 570 15.57 -23.22 6.23
N LEU A 571 14.88 -22.85 5.15
CA LEU A 571 15.34 -23.07 3.78
C LEU A 571 16.51 -22.14 3.41
N ALA A 572 16.59 -20.97 4.03
CA ALA A 572 17.77 -20.09 3.97
C ALA A 572 18.96 -20.57 4.85
N ASN A 573 18.88 -21.80 5.39
CA ASN A 573 19.91 -22.41 6.25
C ASN A 573 20.20 -21.62 7.55
N ARG A 574 19.15 -21.08 8.18
CA ARG A 574 19.19 -20.35 9.48
C ARG A 574 18.36 -21.09 10.53
N PRO A 575 18.79 -22.27 11.00
CA PRO A 575 17.97 -23.17 11.79
C PRO A 575 17.60 -22.61 13.19
N GLU A 576 18.43 -21.76 13.80
CA GLU A 576 18.13 -21.11 15.08
C GLU A 576 16.94 -20.14 14.97
N SER A 577 16.96 -19.29 13.93
CA SER A 577 15.85 -18.36 13.64
C SER A 577 14.59 -19.14 13.26
N ALA A 578 14.73 -20.20 12.46
CA ALA A 578 13.62 -21.07 12.10
C ALA A 578 12.96 -21.70 13.33
N MET A 579 13.75 -22.25 14.25
CA MET A 579 13.24 -22.83 15.50
C MET A 579 12.50 -21.79 16.33
N THR A 580 13.07 -20.60 16.51
CA THR A 580 12.44 -19.50 17.28
C THR A 580 11.07 -19.11 16.72
N TRP A 581 10.96 -18.94 15.40
CA TRP A 581 9.69 -18.58 14.78
C TRP A 581 8.70 -19.75 14.76
N ALA A 582 9.17 -20.97 14.56
CA ALA A 582 8.32 -22.16 14.58
C ALA A 582 7.73 -22.41 15.98
N GLU A 583 8.51 -22.22 17.05
CA GLU A 583 8.05 -22.33 18.44
C GLU A 583 6.93 -21.32 18.74
N ARG A 584 7.05 -20.07 18.26
CA ARG A 584 5.98 -19.07 18.38
C ARG A 584 4.71 -19.48 17.64
N ALA A 585 4.87 -20.01 16.43
CA ALA A 585 3.75 -20.45 15.60
C ALA A 585 3.00 -21.62 16.24
N VAL A 586 3.70 -22.68 16.69
CA VAL A 586 3.06 -23.86 17.31
C VAL A 586 2.49 -23.57 18.70
N ALA A 587 3.09 -22.64 19.45
CA ALA A 587 2.53 -22.18 20.72
C ALA A 587 1.21 -21.43 20.51
N SER A 588 1.11 -20.67 19.42
CA SER A 588 -0.10 -19.91 19.07
C SER A 588 -1.17 -20.78 18.41
N GLN A 589 -0.77 -21.74 17.56
CA GLN A 589 -1.67 -22.63 16.84
C GLN A 589 -1.14 -24.08 16.81
N PRO A 590 -1.44 -24.89 17.85
CA PRO A 590 -0.91 -26.25 17.98
C PRO A 590 -1.34 -27.24 16.90
N HIS A 591 -2.40 -26.95 16.13
CA HIS A 591 -2.85 -27.83 15.04
C HIS A 591 -2.22 -27.50 13.68
N TYR A 592 -1.34 -26.50 13.60
CA TYR A 592 -0.71 -26.11 12.36
C TYR A 592 0.50 -27.00 12.02
N TRP A 593 0.27 -28.04 11.21
CA TRP A 593 1.27 -29.09 10.95
C TRP A 593 2.57 -28.59 10.28
N ILE A 594 2.50 -27.58 9.40
CA ILE A 594 3.69 -27.08 8.69
C ILE A 594 4.70 -26.50 9.70
N ALA A 595 4.24 -25.74 10.70
CA ALA A 595 5.13 -25.20 11.73
C ALA A 595 5.79 -26.30 12.56
N TRP A 596 5.08 -27.41 12.83
CA TRP A 596 5.65 -28.59 13.49
C TRP A 596 6.70 -29.28 12.63
N CYS A 597 6.47 -29.42 11.31
CA CYS A 597 7.48 -29.94 10.39
C CYS A 597 8.73 -29.05 10.36
N VAL A 598 8.57 -27.73 10.28
CA VAL A 598 9.68 -26.78 10.32
C VAL A 598 10.45 -26.89 11.64
N LEU A 599 9.75 -26.99 12.77
CA LEU A 599 10.37 -27.16 14.09
C LEU A 599 11.17 -28.46 14.19
N ALA A 600 10.63 -29.57 13.69
CA ALA A 600 11.32 -30.85 13.68
C ALA A 600 12.58 -30.80 12.81
N ALA A 601 12.47 -30.24 11.60
CA ALA A 601 13.60 -30.09 10.69
C ALA A 601 14.67 -29.14 11.25
N ALA A 602 14.28 -28.03 11.89
CA ALA A 602 15.21 -27.12 12.55
C ALA A 602 15.99 -27.82 13.68
N ARG A 603 15.32 -28.61 14.52
CA ARG A 603 15.97 -29.41 15.57
C ARG A 603 16.97 -30.43 15.01
N VAL A 604 16.62 -31.10 13.90
CA VAL A 604 17.56 -31.99 13.20
C VAL A 604 18.81 -31.24 12.73
N ASN A 605 18.64 -30.04 12.17
CA ASN A 605 19.75 -29.22 11.69
C ASN A 605 20.63 -28.68 12.83
N LEU A 606 20.06 -28.49 14.03
CA LEU A 606 20.78 -28.11 15.26
C LEU A 606 21.39 -29.31 16.00
N GLY A 607 21.17 -30.54 15.53
CA GLY A 607 21.70 -31.77 16.13
C GLY A 607 20.85 -32.35 17.27
N ASP A 608 19.68 -31.76 17.60
CA ASP A 608 18.73 -32.29 18.57
C ASP A 608 17.80 -33.34 17.92
N LEU A 609 18.35 -34.51 17.63
CA LEU A 609 17.60 -35.58 16.97
C LEU A 609 16.46 -36.12 17.85
N LYS A 610 16.67 -36.20 19.17
CA LYS A 610 15.66 -36.70 20.10
C LYS A 610 14.48 -35.74 20.17
N GLY A 611 14.73 -34.46 20.37
CA GLY A 611 13.68 -33.44 20.37
C GLY A 611 12.99 -33.33 19.01
N ALA A 612 13.70 -33.53 17.90
CA ALA A 612 13.10 -33.59 16.57
C ALA A 612 12.09 -34.74 16.41
N GLN A 613 12.43 -35.94 16.90
CA GLN A 613 11.54 -37.11 16.85
C GLN A 613 10.29 -36.93 17.73
N GLU A 614 10.45 -36.34 18.91
CA GLU A 614 9.33 -35.97 19.80
C GLU A 614 8.42 -34.92 19.14
N THR A 615 8.99 -33.92 18.47
CA THR A 615 8.25 -32.93 17.68
C THR A 615 7.51 -33.60 16.52
N PHE A 616 8.17 -34.50 15.78
CA PHE A 616 7.57 -35.13 14.61
C PHE A 616 6.43 -36.11 14.97
N ALA A 617 6.44 -36.67 16.19
CA ALA A 617 5.30 -37.44 16.69
C ALA A 617 4.00 -36.61 16.74
N HIS A 618 4.10 -35.29 16.97
CA HIS A 618 2.94 -34.40 16.91
C HIS A 618 2.45 -34.20 15.48
N VAL A 619 3.36 -34.12 14.49
CA VAL A 619 3.00 -34.07 13.06
C VAL A 619 2.17 -35.31 12.69
N LYS A 620 2.63 -36.52 13.06
CA LYS A 620 1.89 -37.77 12.79
C LYS A 620 0.53 -37.84 13.48
N ALA A 621 0.38 -37.20 14.64
CA ALA A 621 -0.92 -37.13 15.32
C ALA A 621 -1.91 -36.22 14.57
N ILE A 622 -1.42 -35.23 13.83
CA ILE A 622 -2.23 -34.30 13.03
C ILE A 622 -2.50 -34.89 11.63
N ASP A 623 -1.47 -35.43 10.97
CA ASP A 623 -1.55 -36.07 9.66
C ASP A 623 -0.87 -37.45 9.69
N PRO A 624 -1.64 -38.53 9.95
CA PRO A 624 -1.13 -39.89 9.98
C PRO A 624 -0.63 -40.42 8.62
N ASP A 625 -1.11 -39.82 7.52
CA ASP A 625 -0.84 -40.28 6.15
C ASP A 625 0.37 -39.56 5.52
N LEU A 626 0.98 -38.60 6.23
CA LEU A 626 2.16 -37.87 5.77
C LEU A 626 3.36 -38.82 5.61
N SER A 627 3.92 -38.85 4.41
CA SER A 627 5.06 -39.69 4.03
C SER A 627 5.98 -38.94 3.07
N ALA A 628 7.19 -39.45 2.85
CA ALA A 628 8.07 -38.87 1.85
C ALA A 628 7.48 -38.95 0.43
N ALA A 629 6.58 -39.90 0.16
CA ALA A 629 5.91 -40.06 -1.13
C ALA A 629 4.91 -38.94 -1.46
N ASN A 630 4.23 -38.37 -0.45
CA ASN A 630 3.22 -37.31 -0.65
C ASN A 630 3.65 -35.93 -0.12
N LEU A 631 4.87 -35.80 0.39
CA LEU A 631 5.40 -34.57 0.99
C LEU A 631 5.35 -33.37 0.04
N LEU A 632 5.63 -33.58 -1.25
CA LEU A 632 5.61 -32.52 -2.25
C LEU A 632 4.19 -32.16 -2.71
N ASP A 633 3.22 -33.06 -2.56
CA ASP A 633 1.82 -32.75 -2.84
C ASP A 633 1.24 -31.81 -1.79
N VAL A 634 1.66 -31.98 -0.52
CA VAL A 634 1.23 -31.14 0.60
C VAL A 634 2.09 -29.88 0.75
N PHE A 635 3.32 -29.89 0.22
CA PHE A 635 4.25 -28.77 0.30
C PHE A 635 5.08 -28.63 -0.99
N PRO A 636 4.60 -27.83 -1.97
CA PRO A 636 5.03 -27.88 -3.38
C PRO A 636 6.36 -27.14 -3.68
N LEU A 637 7.42 -27.44 -2.91
CA LEU A 637 8.77 -26.91 -3.15
C LEU A 637 9.27 -27.19 -4.58
N ARG A 638 9.98 -26.24 -5.17
CA ARG A 638 10.54 -26.34 -6.53
C ARG A 638 12.05 -26.45 -6.57
N ARG A 639 12.75 -25.75 -5.68
CA ARG A 639 14.21 -25.75 -5.66
C ARG A 639 14.72 -27.14 -5.25
N PRO A 640 15.52 -27.84 -6.09
CA PRO A 640 15.95 -29.22 -5.80
C PRO A 640 16.75 -29.36 -4.51
N GLU A 641 17.50 -28.33 -4.13
CA GLU A 641 18.24 -28.28 -2.88
C GLU A 641 17.30 -28.24 -1.68
N ASP A 642 16.29 -27.36 -1.71
CA ASP A 642 15.28 -27.25 -0.66
C ASP A 642 14.51 -28.56 -0.48
N ILE A 643 14.11 -29.18 -1.58
CA ILE A 643 13.43 -30.49 -1.58
C ILE A 643 14.28 -31.54 -0.85
N ARG A 644 15.57 -31.64 -1.20
CA ARG A 644 16.48 -32.61 -0.59
C ARG A 644 16.67 -32.33 0.90
N ASN A 645 16.96 -31.09 1.27
CA ASN A 645 17.24 -30.71 2.65
C ASN A 645 16.00 -30.90 3.54
N TRP A 646 14.83 -30.47 3.06
CA TRP A 646 13.55 -30.64 3.74
C TRP A 646 13.21 -32.13 3.94
N THR A 647 13.32 -32.93 2.88
CA THR A 647 12.98 -34.37 2.95
C THR A 647 13.96 -35.13 3.85
N ASP A 648 15.26 -34.85 3.77
CA ASP A 648 16.27 -35.51 4.62
C ASP A 648 16.05 -35.17 6.10
N ALA A 649 15.85 -33.89 6.42
CA ALA A 649 15.62 -33.45 7.78
C ALA A 649 14.36 -34.12 8.38
N LEU A 650 13.25 -34.17 7.63
CA LEU A 650 12.04 -34.84 8.10
C LEU A 650 12.18 -36.35 8.20
N ARG A 651 12.90 -37.02 7.29
CA ARG A 651 13.19 -38.47 7.39
C ARG A 651 13.99 -38.78 8.66
N ARG A 652 15.00 -37.98 8.98
CA ARG A 652 15.77 -38.10 10.23
C ARG A 652 14.89 -37.85 11.45
N ALA A 653 13.92 -36.94 11.36
CA ALA A 653 12.93 -36.70 12.40
C ALA A 653 11.86 -37.80 12.54
N GLY A 654 11.73 -38.73 11.58
CA GLY A 654 10.81 -39.87 11.67
C GLY A 654 9.70 -39.92 10.62
N LEU A 655 9.81 -39.14 9.54
CA LEU A 655 8.94 -39.22 8.37
C LEU A 655 9.04 -40.61 7.71
N PRO A 656 7.92 -41.33 7.52
CA PRO A 656 7.89 -42.60 6.81
C PRO A 656 8.38 -42.47 5.35
N GLY A 657 8.90 -43.58 4.83
CA GLY A 657 9.40 -43.70 3.46
C GLY A 657 8.36 -43.43 2.39
#